data_AF-A0A346Y3P5-F1
#
_entry.id   AF-A0A346Y3P5-F1
#
_cell.length_a   1.000
_cell.length_b   1.000
_cell.length_c   1.000
_cell.angle_alpha   90.00
_cell.angle_beta   90.00
_cell.angle_gamma   90.00
#
_symmetry.space_group_name_H-M   'P 1'
#
loop_
_entity.id
_entity.type
_entity.pdbx_description
1 polymer ?
#
loop_
_entity_poly.entity_id
_entity_poly.type
_entity_poly.pdbx_seq_one_letter_code
_entity_poly.pdbx_strand_id
1 'polypeptide(L)'
;MTQTDSGHLSTADATPVTPDPVNAHAMRRALARADAGKQLNADEAAVLIRARGEDLQRLMALAARVRDQAFGDRITYSRKVFIPLTHLCRDTCGYCTFAWPPKGDIPAFMSLDQVVEVARQGAAAGCKEALFTLGDQPEERYPAARQWLDERGYDSTLAYLRAAAIHVIEETGLIPHLNPGVMSWTDLATLKPVSGSMGIMMESTSDRLHEKGMPHHNCPDKVPAVRLQVLEDAGKQSVPFTSGILIGIGETPEERADTLLAMASSARRYGHLQEVIVQNFRAKPDTAMRDHPEPDRDDLLATVATARLVLPTRVHLQAPPNLSPEDVEVIVGAGIDDWGGVSPVTPDHVNPEAPWPHLDELTARTAAAGKELTERLCAYPEWVRRPDPWLAGQMRRPIQALATDEGLARPDTAPQPQPWQAPDMLEAQGGDDRWTSAAAGDGVTGWSRGEGELRTDADDVYGDTGLIAAESLARRPVRERLTGDVAGILRRAVDGTPPTEEEALVLFGAEGPDLTAVTEAADEVRRARVGDTVTYVVNRNINFTNVCYVGCRFCAFAQRRDDPDAYTLSLDEVADRAEEAWAFGATEVCMQGGIHPDLPTDHYEHLLRAVKARVPDMHIHAFSPMEVVTGATRAGISVKEFLGRAKAAGLDTIPGTAAEILDDDVRWVLTKGKLPTAAWVDVMRNAHALGIPSTSTMMFGHVDQPHHWAGHLHLLRQLQVDSREAGNPARFTEFVPLPFVHAQSPIYLAGVARPGPSWEDTLKVHAIARLVLQGEIDNIQLSWVKLGVERTTELLDAGVNDLGGTLMEETISRMAGSDHGVRKDPEDLRAIAAAAGRPVAERSTDYRRKEPAGIRYRISPDAA
;
A
#
# COMPACT_ATOMS: atom_id res chain seq x y z
N MET A 1 62.84 30.95 5.33
CA MET A 1 62.90 29.61 5.95
C MET A 1 61.48 29.16 6.23
N THR A 2 60.89 28.44 5.27
CA THR A 2 59.90 27.35 5.41
C THR A 2 59.57 26.95 3.97
N GLN A 3 59.89 25.70 3.65
CA GLN A 3 59.91 25.14 2.30
C GLN A 3 58.49 24.99 1.74
N THR A 4 58.33 25.43 0.49
CA THR A 4 57.26 25.07 -0.41
C THR A 4 57.47 23.63 -0.89
N ASP A 5 56.58 22.72 -0.50
CA ASP A 5 56.56 21.37 -1.04
C ASP A 5 55.67 21.35 -2.29
N SER A 6 56.27 20.99 -3.42
CA SER A 6 55.65 20.92 -4.74
C SER A 6 55.23 19.47 -4.98
N GLY A 7 54.01 19.13 -4.57
CA GLY A 7 53.41 17.84 -4.87
C GLY A 7 53.03 17.75 -6.35
N HIS A 8 53.83 17.01 -7.12
CA HIS A 8 53.46 16.51 -8.43
C HIS A 8 52.11 15.79 -8.35
N LEU A 9 51.06 16.37 -8.93
CA LEU A 9 49.85 15.64 -9.28
C LEU A 9 50.21 14.65 -10.39
N SER A 10 50.33 13.38 -9.99
CA SER A 10 50.38 12.25 -10.90
C SER A 10 49.11 12.28 -11.76
N THR A 11 49.28 12.55 -13.05
CA THR A 11 48.33 12.19 -14.08
C THR A 11 48.27 10.68 -14.13
N ALA A 12 47.32 10.09 -13.40
CA ALA A 12 46.96 8.70 -13.61
C ALA A 12 46.39 8.60 -15.02
N ASP A 13 47.16 8.01 -15.93
CA ASP A 13 46.69 7.57 -17.24
C ASP A 13 45.44 6.72 -17.04
N ALA A 14 44.28 7.25 -17.43
CA ALA A 14 43.08 6.48 -17.60
C ALA A 14 43.33 5.48 -18.74
N THR A 15 43.79 4.29 -18.37
CA THR A 15 43.88 3.15 -19.27
C THR A 15 42.46 2.83 -19.72
N PRO A 16 42.18 2.70 -21.02
CA PRO A 16 40.86 2.26 -21.46
C PRO A 16 40.63 0.86 -20.89
N VAL A 17 39.62 0.73 -20.02
CA VAL A 17 39.16 -0.55 -19.51
C VAL A 17 38.67 -1.33 -20.73
N THR A 18 39.49 -2.25 -21.20
CA THR A 18 39.08 -3.25 -22.19
C THR A 18 38.12 -4.18 -21.45
N PRO A 19 36.87 -4.35 -21.91
CA PRO A 19 35.95 -5.26 -21.26
C PRO A 19 36.55 -6.67 -21.29
N ASP A 20 36.57 -7.33 -20.13
CA ASP A 20 36.99 -8.72 -19.99
C ASP A 20 36.26 -9.55 -21.07
N PRO A 21 36.95 -10.27 -21.96
CA PRO A 21 36.30 -10.94 -23.07
C PRO A 21 35.22 -11.87 -22.54
N VAL A 22 33.96 -11.52 -22.83
CA VAL A 22 32.81 -12.33 -22.49
C VAL A 22 33.10 -13.76 -22.93
N ASN A 23 33.03 -14.71 -22.00
CA ASN A 23 33.26 -16.09 -22.32
C ASN A 23 32.31 -16.51 -23.45
N ALA A 24 32.84 -16.75 -24.66
CA ALA A 24 32.04 -17.06 -25.84
C ALA A 24 31.11 -18.27 -25.63
N HIS A 25 31.48 -19.18 -24.73
CA HIS A 25 30.60 -20.28 -24.31
C HIS A 25 29.40 -19.78 -23.49
N ALA A 26 29.60 -18.83 -22.58
CA ALA A 26 28.52 -18.23 -21.80
C ALA A 26 27.53 -17.46 -22.70
N MET A 27 28.03 -16.67 -23.66
CA MET A 27 27.19 -15.95 -24.63
C MET A 27 26.33 -16.92 -25.46
N ARG A 28 26.95 -17.96 -26.05
CA ARG A 28 26.20 -19.00 -26.78
C ARG A 28 25.14 -19.69 -25.93
N ARG A 29 25.45 -19.98 -24.66
CA ARG A 29 24.50 -20.60 -23.73
C ARG A 29 23.32 -19.67 -23.42
N ALA A 30 23.59 -18.40 -23.13
CA ALA A 30 22.55 -17.41 -22.83
C ALA A 30 21.62 -17.20 -24.04
N LEU A 31 22.17 -17.02 -25.24
CA LEU A 31 21.39 -16.91 -26.49
C LEU A 31 20.56 -18.16 -26.77
N ALA A 32 21.11 -19.37 -26.57
CA ALA A 32 20.37 -20.61 -26.77
C ALA A 32 19.21 -20.79 -25.78
N ARG A 33 19.39 -20.35 -24.52
CA ARG A 33 18.32 -20.37 -23.52
C ARG A 33 17.22 -19.35 -23.81
N ALA A 34 17.61 -18.14 -24.23
CA ALA A 34 16.68 -17.11 -24.69
C ALA A 34 15.85 -17.59 -25.90
N ASP A 35 16.49 -18.21 -26.88
CA ASP A 35 15.82 -18.77 -28.06
C ASP A 35 14.83 -19.88 -27.70
N ALA A 36 15.16 -20.70 -26.69
CA ALA A 36 14.28 -21.71 -26.14
C ALA A 36 13.19 -21.17 -25.20
N GLY A 37 13.06 -19.85 -25.04
CA GLY A 37 12.04 -19.21 -24.19
C GLY A 37 12.22 -19.49 -22.69
N LYS A 38 13.43 -19.83 -22.24
CA LYS A 38 13.70 -20.08 -20.81
C LYS A 38 13.89 -18.77 -20.07
N GLN A 39 13.47 -18.74 -18.81
CA GLN A 39 13.81 -17.63 -17.91
C GLN A 39 15.34 -17.53 -17.77
N LEU A 40 15.83 -16.31 -17.92
CA LEU A 40 17.24 -15.92 -17.79
C LEU A 40 17.51 -15.51 -16.34
N ASN A 41 18.66 -15.91 -15.81
CA ASN A 41 19.14 -15.43 -14.50
C ASN A 41 20.04 -14.20 -14.67
N ALA A 42 20.53 -13.65 -13.54
CA ALA A 42 21.35 -12.44 -13.51
C ALA A 42 22.62 -12.57 -14.37
N ASP A 43 23.36 -13.66 -14.21
CA ASP A 43 24.58 -13.92 -14.99
C ASP A 43 24.30 -13.98 -16.51
N GLU A 44 23.22 -14.66 -16.90
CA GLU A 44 22.84 -14.80 -18.30
C GLU A 44 22.43 -13.45 -18.91
N ALA A 45 21.64 -12.66 -18.19
CA ALA A 45 21.27 -11.31 -18.61
C ALA A 45 22.49 -10.37 -18.69
N ALA A 46 23.38 -10.40 -17.69
CA ALA A 46 24.61 -9.60 -17.68
C ALA A 46 25.55 -9.96 -18.84
N VAL A 47 25.59 -11.24 -19.24
CA VAL A 47 26.31 -11.69 -20.43
C VAL A 47 25.69 -11.11 -21.70
N LEU A 48 24.35 -11.15 -21.85
CA LEU A 48 23.66 -10.64 -23.03
C LEU A 48 23.80 -9.11 -23.20
N ILE A 49 23.83 -8.34 -22.12
CA ILE A 49 24.05 -6.88 -22.16
C ILE A 49 25.42 -6.52 -22.80
N ARG A 50 26.38 -7.44 -22.74
CA ARG A 50 27.70 -7.28 -23.37
C ARG A 50 27.77 -7.79 -24.82
N ALA A 51 26.66 -8.21 -25.42
CA ALA A 51 26.64 -8.69 -26.79
C ALA A 51 27.08 -7.58 -27.76
N ARG A 52 27.95 -7.92 -28.72
CA ARG A 52 28.45 -7.04 -29.78
C ARG A 52 28.51 -7.82 -31.10
N GLY A 53 28.56 -7.11 -32.24
CA GLY A 53 28.72 -7.75 -33.56
C GLY A 53 27.63 -8.79 -33.87
N GLU A 54 28.01 -9.99 -34.31
CA GLU A 54 27.07 -11.05 -34.69
C GLU A 54 26.20 -11.53 -33.51
N ASP A 55 26.75 -11.57 -32.29
CA ASP A 55 25.99 -11.96 -31.10
C ASP A 55 24.89 -10.94 -30.79
N LEU A 56 25.16 -9.64 -30.98
CA LEU A 56 24.16 -8.58 -30.82
C LEU A 56 23.06 -8.69 -31.88
N GLN A 57 23.41 -8.93 -33.15
CA GLN A 57 22.43 -9.14 -34.21
C GLN A 57 21.49 -10.31 -33.90
N ARG A 58 22.06 -11.41 -33.38
CA ARG A 58 21.26 -12.57 -32.95
C ARG A 58 20.38 -12.25 -31.75
N LEU A 59 20.90 -11.53 -30.75
CA LEU A 59 20.14 -11.09 -29.58
C LEU A 59 18.93 -10.22 -29.99
N MET A 60 19.16 -9.22 -30.84
CA MET A 60 18.11 -8.34 -31.36
C MET A 60 17.06 -9.11 -32.15
N ALA A 61 17.46 -10.08 -32.99
CA ALA A 61 16.51 -10.92 -33.73
C ALA A 61 15.60 -11.73 -32.79
N LEU A 62 16.13 -12.24 -31.66
CA LEU A 62 15.33 -12.92 -30.64
C LEU A 62 14.35 -11.96 -29.96
N ALA A 63 14.82 -10.79 -29.53
CA ALA A 63 14.00 -9.77 -28.89
C ALA A 63 12.89 -9.26 -29.82
N ALA A 64 13.22 -9.01 -31.10
CA ALA A 64 12.26 -8.62 -32.12
C ALA A 64 11.16 -9.66 -32.31
N ARG A 65 11.53 -10.95 -32.38
CA ARG A 65 10.56 -12.05 -32.49
C ARG A 65 9.61 -12.11 -31.29
N VAL A 66 10.11 -11.91 -30.07
CA VAL A 66 9.28 -11.87 -28.86
C VAL A 66 8.32 -10.68 -28.88
N ARG A 67 8.80 -9.50 -29.29
CA ARG A 67 7.99 -8.29 -29.43
C ARG A 67 6.91 -8.45 -30.51
N ASP A 68 7.25 -9.00 -31.67
CA ASP A 68 6.30 -9.23 -32.77
C ASP A 68 5.21 -10.25 -32.38
N GLN A 69 5.56 -11.29 -31.60
CA GLN A 69 4.59 -12.25 -31.08
C GLN A 69 3.60 -11.62 -30.08
N ALA A 70 4.06 -10.64 -29.30
CA ALA A 70 3.25 -10.01 -28.26
C ALA A 70 2.38 -8.85 -28.80
N PHE A 71 2.94 -8.02 -29.69
CA PHE A 71 2.35 -6.74 -30.10
C PHE A 71 2.11 -6.63 -31.61
N GLY A 72 2.53 -7.62 -32.40
CA GLY A 72 2.41 -7.60 -33.85
C GLY A 72 3.27 -6.50 -34.48
N ASP A 73 2.65 -5.73 -35.38
CA ASP A 73 3.32 -4.63 -36.08
C ASP A 73 3.12 -3.27 -35.42
N ARG A 74 2.44 -3.22 -34.27
CA ARG A 74 2.15 -1.98 -33.56
C ARG A 74 3.35 -1.50 -32.77
N ILE A 75 3.67 -0.21 -32.90
CA ILE A 75 4.54 0.55 -31.99
C ILE A 75 3.73 1.73 -31.45
N THR A 76 3.64 1.90 -30.14
CA THR A 76 2.80 2.94 -29.55
C THR A 76 3.56 4.20 -29.16
N TYR A 77 2.82 5.29 -28.94
CA TYR A 77 3.31 6.54 -28.35
C TYR A 77 2.15 7.26 -27.66
N SER A 78 2.44 8.13 -26.69
CA SER A 78 1.44 9.01 -26.06
C SER A 78 1.67 10.46 -26.47
N ARG A 79 0.62 11.18 -26.88
CA ARG A 79 0.67 12.65 -27.04
C ARG A 79 0.46 13.32 -25.70
N LYS A 80 1.53 13.91 -25.17
CA LYS A 80 1.52 14.56 -23.85
C LYS A 80 1.97 16.01 -23.89
N VAL A 81 1.57 16.77 -22.88
CA VAL A 81 2.25 18.00 -22.48
C VAL A 81 3.07 17.75 -21.22
N PHE A 82 4.24 18.37 -21.10
CA PHE A 82 5.15 18.21 -19.97
C PHE A 82 5.00 19.38 -19.01
N ILE A 83 4.66 19.11 -17.75
CA ILE A 83 4.44 20.11 -16.71
C ILE A 83 5.51 19.93 -15.61
N PRO A 84 6.56 20.77 -15.60
CA PRO A 84 7.59 20.74 -14.56
C PRO A 84 7.11 21.50 -13.31
N LEU A 85 6.27 20.86 -12.49
CA LEU A 85 5.58 21.54 -11.37
C LEU A 85 6.55 22.28 -10.44
N THR A 86 7.74 21.71 -10.24
CA THR A 86 8.90 22.37 -9.63
C THR A 86 10.19 21.80 -10.21
N HIS A 87 11.22 22.64 -10.24
CA HIS A 87 12.61 22.25 -10.51
C HIS A 87 13.44 22.11 -9.22
N LEU A 88 12.84 22.27 -8.05
CA LEU A 88 13.52 22.02 -6.79
C LEU A 88 13.50 20.51 -6.50
N CYS A 89 14.61 19.98 -6.00
CA CYS A 89 14.74 18.59 -5.58
C CYS A 89 15.68 18.48 -4.38
N ARG A 90 15.40 17.61 -3.42
CA ARG A 90 16.35 17.39 -2.32
C ARG A 90 17.60 16.62 -2.74
N ASP A 91 17.51 15.79 -3.78
CA ASP A 91 18.65 15.07 -4.36
C ASP A 91 19.63 16.00 -5.10
N THR A 92 20.89 15.56 -5.22
CA THR A 92 21.88 16.17 -6.14
C THR A 92 22.51 15.13 -7.06
N CYS A 93 21.71 14.58 -7.98
CA CYS A 93 22.21 13.58 -8.92
C CYS A 93 23.32 14.17 -9.79
N GLY A 94 24.45 13.46 -9.93
CA GLY A 94 25.63 13.93 -10.66
C GLY A 94 25.40 14.24 -12.14
N TYR A 95 24.34 13.69 -12.73
CA TYR A 95 23.96 13.83 -14.15
C TYR A 95 22.80 14.79 -14.40
N CYS A 96 22.14 15.33 -13.36
CA CYS A 96 20.83 15.98 -13.51
C CYS A 96 20.96 17.50 -13.72
N THR A 97 20.34 18.00 -14.80
CA THR A 97 20.16 19.44 -15.06
C THR A 97 18.74 19.92 -14.79
N PHE A 98 17.78 19.00 -14.64
CA PHE A 98 16.38 19.31 -14.35
C PHE A 98 16.24 20.00 -13.00
N ALA A 99 16.95 19.50 -11.98
CA ALA A 99 16.90 20.02 -10.63
C ALA A 99 17.92 21.16 -10.42
N TRP A 100 17.49 22.26 -9.81
CA TRP A 100 18.38 23.37 -9.45
C TRP A 100 17.92 24.03 -8.13
N PRO A 101 18.85 24.62 -7.35
CA PRO A 101 18.50 25.30 -6.10
C PRO A 101 17.64 26.54 -6.37
N PRO A 102 16.90 27.07 -5.38
CA PRO A 102 16.07 28.27 -5.55
C PRO A 102 16.83 29.42 -6.24
N LYS A 103 16.24 29.96 -7.32
CA LYS A 103 16.82 31.03 -8.15
C LYS A 103 15.99 32.29 -8.01
N GLY A 104 16.46 33.25 -7.20
CA GLY A 104 15.97 34.64 -7.13
C GLY A 104 14.46 34.80 -7.43
N ASP A 105 14.16 35.36 -8.60
CA ASP A 105 12.79 35.73 -9.02
C ASP A 105 11.92 34.56 -9.53
N ILE A 106 12.44 33.33 -9.55
CA ILE A 106 11.68 32.15 -9.99
C ILE A 106 10.96 31.53 -8.78
N PRO A 107 9.61 31.47 -8.80
CA PRO A 107 8.85 30.82 -7.73
C PRO A 107 9.27 29.36 -7.53
N ALA A 108 9.13 28.87 -6.29
CA ALA A 108 9.47 27.49 -5.94
C ALA A 108 8.65 26.46 -6.74
N PHE A 109 7.40 26.77 -7.06
CA PHE A 109 6.47 25.94 -7.84
C PHE A 109 5.77 26.77 -8.90
N MET A 110 5.36 26.13 -10.00
CA MET A 110 4.39 26.72 -10.93
C MET A 110 3.08 27.01 -10.20
N SER A 111 2.44 28.14 -10.46
CA SER A 111 1.08 28.39 -9.99
C SER A 111 0.07 27.50 -10.71
N LEU A 112 -1.10 27.27 -10.10
CA LEU A 112 -2.18 26.50 -10.73
C LEU A 112 -2.59 27.10 -12.08
N ASP A 113 -2.64 28.42 -12.21
CA ASP A 113 -2.91 29.10 -13.48
C ASP A 113 -1.86 28.80 -14.55
N GLN A 114 -0.57 28.78 -14.19
CA GLN A 114 0.51 28.42 -15.10
C GLN A 114 0.43 26.96 -15.54
N VAL A 115 0.11 26.06 -14.60
CA VAL A 115 -0.11 24.63 -14.88
C VAL A 115 -1.26 24.46 -15.87
N VAL A 116 -2.39 25.10 -15.61
CA VAL A 116 -3.58 25.02 -16.46
C VAL A 116 -3.33 25.64 -17.84
N GLU A 117 -2.58 26.73 -17.92
CA GLU A 117 -2.24 27.35 -19.21
C GLU A 117 -1.42 26.40 -20.09
N VAL A 118 -0.40 25.75 -19.53
CA VAL A 118 0.37 24.72 -20.26
C VAL A 118 -0.53 23.55 -20.67
N ALA A 119 -1.42 23.11 -19.78
CA ALA A 119 -2.40 22.07 -20.07
C ALA A 119 -3.36 22.46 -21.21
N ARG A 120 -3.86 23.70 -21.25
CA ARG A 120 -4.73 24.21 -22.32
C ARG A 120 -4.01 24.21 -23.67
N GLN A 121 -2.74 24.61 -23.70
CA GLN A 121 -1.92 24.54 -24.91
C GLN A 121 -1.75 23.08 -25.39
N GLY A 122 -1.51 22.15 -24.46
CA GLY A 122 -1.47 20.72 -24.75
C GLY A 122 -2.79 20.20 -25.35
N ALA A 123 -3.92 20.50 -24.71
CA ALA A 123 -5.24 20.09 -25.19
C ALA A 123 -5.55 20.67 -26.59
N ALA A 124 -5.21 21.95 -26.83
CA ALA A 124 -5.36 22.59 -28.13
C ALA A 124 -4.48 21.95 -29.23
N ALA A 125 -3.33 21.37 -28.85
CA ALA A 125 -2.44 20.62 -29.75
C ALA A 125 -2.83 19.14 -29.88
N GLY A 126 -3.96 18.71 -29.31
CA GLY A 126 -4.48 17.35 -29.40
C GLY A 126 -3.84 16.35 -28.42
N CYS A 127 -3.11 16.82 -27.41
CA CYS A 127 -2.62 15.97 -26.33
C CYS A 127 -3.80 15.39 -25.53
N LYS A 128 -3.59 14.20 -24.95
CA LYS A 128 -4.54 13.54 -24.04
C LYS A 128 -3.94 13.34 -22.65
N GLU A 129 -2.62 13.45 -22.54
CA GLU A 129 -1.86 13.28 -21.31
C GLU A 129 -1.25 14.60 -20.83
N ALA A 130 -1.34 14.85 -19.52
CA ALA A 130 -0.57 15.86 -18.83
C ALA A 130 0.47 15.17 -17.94
N LEU A 131 1.73 15.13 -18.41
CA LEU A 131 2.83 14.51 -17.68
C LEU A 131 3.40 15.50 -16.67
N PHE A 132 3.14 15.25 -15.39
CA PHE A 132 3.74 15.99 -14.29
C PHE A 132 5.09 15.38 -13.93
N THR A 133 6.13 16.20 -13.93
CA THR A 133 7.46 15.83 -13.43
C THR A 133 7.94 16.87 -12.44
N LEU A 134 8.61 16.44 -11.38
CA LEU A 134 9.06 17.28 -10.28
C LEU A 134 10.22 16.61 -9.54
N GLY A 135 10.93 17.38 -8.72
CA GLY A 135 11.94 16.82 -7.83
C GLY A 135 11.36 16.25 -6.54
N ASP A 136 12.08 15.30 -5.95
CA ASP A 136 11.75 14.65 -4.70
C ASP A 136 11.81 15.62 -3.51
N GLN A 137 10.70 15.72 -2.77
CA GLN A 137 10.52 16.40 -1.48
C GLN A 137 11.40 17.65 -1.26
N PRO A 138 11.35 18.66 -2.16
CA PRO A 138 12.20 19.85 -2.05
C PRO A 138 12.00 20.63 -0.75
N GLU A 139 10.83 20.54 -0.13
CA GLU A 139 10.47 21.16 1.14
C GLU A 139 11.29 20.67 2.34
N GLU A 140 11.93 19.50 2.23
CA GLU A 140 12.83 18.98 3.27
C GLU A 140 14.24 19.60 3.20
N ARG A 141 14.63 20.13 2.03
CA ARG A 141 15.94 20.75 1.82
C ARG A 141 15.90 22.27 1.76
N TYR A 142 14.84 22.82 1.16
CA TYR A 142 14.75 24.24 0.86
C TYR A 142 13.62 24.88 1.68
N PRO A 143 13.94 25.74 2.67
CA PRO A 143 12.92 26.47 3.44
C PRO A 143 11.97 27.29 2.58
N ALA A 144 12.44 27.79 1.43
CA ALA A 144 11.61 28.50 0.47
C ALA A 144 10.49 27.64 -0.12
N ALA A 145 10.72 26.34 -0.34
CA ALA A 145 9.69 25.42 -0.82
C ALA A 145 8.65 25.16 0.28
N ARG A 146 9.10 24.88 1.51
CA ARG A 146 8.23 24.72 2.68
C ARG A 146 7.35 25.95 2.92
N GLN A 147 7.95 27.13 2.97
CA GLN A 147 7.23 28.39 3.14
C GLN A 147 6.19 28.61 2.03
N TRP A 148 6.56 28.34 0.77
CA TRP A 148 5.65 28.53 -0.36
C TRP A 148 4.39 27.65 -0.27
N LEU A 149 4.56 26.40 0.17
CA LEU A 149 3.48 25.44 0.39
C LEU A 149 2.60 25.85 1.58
N ASP A 150 3.21 26.19 2.72
CA ASP A 150 2.50 26.60 3.95
C ASP A 150 1.63 27.84 3.71
N GLU A 151 2.15 28.85 2.98
CA GLU A 151 1.41 30.06 2.60
C GLU A 151 0.16 29.78 1.76
N ARG A 152 0.08 28.60 1.14
CA ARG A 152 -1.03 28.15 0.29
C ARG A 152 -1.82 27.01 0.91
N GLY A 153 -1.51 26.63 2.15
CA GLY A 153 -2.22 25.59 2.89
C GLY A 153 -1.96 24.17 2.40
N TYR A 154 -0.79 23.90 1.83
CA TYR A 154 -0.38 22.54 1.44
C TYR A 154 0.66 21.98 2.40
N ASP A 155 0.43 20.78 2.92
CA ASP A 155 1.35 20.12 3.85
C ASP A 155 2.59 19.53 3.15
N SER A 156 2.53 19.30 1.84
CA SER A 156 3.61 18.69 1.06
C SER A 156 3.54 19.05 -0.43
N THR A 157 4.65 18.82 -1.12
CA THR A 157 4.73 18.92 -2.59
C THR A 157 3.71 18.00 -3.28
N LEU A 158 3.47 16.80 -2.73
CA LEU A 158 2.53 15.83 -3.31
C LEU A 158 1.06 16.22 -3.07
N ALA A 159 0.76 16.89 -1.95
CA ALA A 159 -0.56 17.50 -1.75
C ALA A 159 -0.84 18.59 -2.79
N TYR A 160 0.17 19.42 -3.11
CA TYR A 160 0.04 20.43 -4.16
C TYR A 160 -0.06 19.81 -5.56
N LEU A 161 0.70 18.74 -5.84
CA LEU A 161 0.59 17.98 -7.08
C LEU A 161 -0.82 17.44 -7.31
N ARG A 162 -1.46 16.91 -6.26
CA ARG A 162 -2.85 16.45 -6.33
C ARG A 162 -3.78 17.59 -6.73
N ALA A 163 -3.64 18.76 -6.13
CA ALA A 163 -4.44 19.93 -6.47
C ALA A 163 -4.22 20.38 -7.92
N ALA A 164 -2.97 20.41 -8.37
CA ALA A 164 -2.61 20.72 -9.75
C ALA A 164 -3.21 19.71 -10.75
N ALA A 165 -3.16 18.41 -10.44
CA ALA A 165 -3.77 17.37 -11.27
C ALA A 165 -5.30 17.54 -11.38
N ILE A 166 -5.97 17.86 -10.26
CA ILE A 166 -7.42 18.15 -10.25
C ILE A 166 -7.75 19.35 -11.14
N HIS A 167 -7.00 20.46 -11.01
CA HIS A 167 -7.24 21.66 -11.83
C HIS A 167 -7.03 21.37 -13.32
N VAL A 168 -6.04 20.55 -13.69
CA VAL A 168 -5.85 20.14 -15.10
C VAL A 168 -7.07 19.37 -15.61
N ILE A 169 -7.62 18.44 -14.81
CA ILE A 169 -8.80 17.67 -15.19
C ILE A 169 -10.02 18.58 -15.33
N GLU A 170 -10.26 19.46 -14.34
CA GLU A 170 -11.42 20.35 -14.29
C GLU A 170 -11.41 21.39 -15.40
N GLU A 171 -10.23 21.91 -15.78
CA GLU A 171 -10.11 23.00 -16.74
C GLU A 171 -9.86 22.54 -18.17
N THR A 172 -9.32 21.34 -18.38
CA THR A 172 -8.87 20.87 -19.71
C THR A 172 -9.32 19.45 -20.05
N GLY A 173 -9.61 18.62 -19.04
CA GLY A 173 -9.90 17.20 -19.23
C GLY A 173 -8.70 16.32 -19.56
N LEU A 174 -7.47 16.87 -19.64
CA LEU A 174 -6.27 16.07 -19.86
C LEU A 174 -6.10 15.06 -18.72
N ILE A 175 -5.66 13.85 -19.05
CA ILE A 175 -5.43 12.79 -18.06
C ILE A 175 -4.06 13.01 -17.42
N PRO A 176 -3.96 13.21 -16.10
CA PRO A 176 -2.68 13.36 -15.44
C PRO A 176 -1.89 12.04 -15.42
N HIS A 177 -0.61 12.12 -15.77
CA HIS A 177 0.40 11.11 -15.53
C HIS A 177 1.42 11.70 -14.54
N LEU A 178 1.55 11.09 -13.37
CA LEU A 178 2.32 11.68 -12.27
C LEU A 178 3.65 10.96 -12.07
N ASN A 179 4.76 11.67 -12.28
CA ASN A 179 6.11 11.19 -12.00
C ASN A 179 6.79 12.01 -10.88
N PRO A 180 6.30 11.92 -9.63
CA PRO A 180 6.80 12.75 -8.53
C PRO A 180 8.06 12.26 -7.84
N GLY A 181 8.59 11.10 -8.24
CA GLY A 181 9.67 10.44 -7.49
C GLY A 181 9.13 9.51 -6.41
N VAL A 182 9.77 9.52 -5.24
CA VAL A 182 9.45 8.65 -4.11
C VAL A 182 8.08 9.01 -3.53
N MET A 183 7.22 8.00 -3.45
CA MET A 183 5.86 8.09 -2.91
C MET A 183 5.67 7.07 -1.80
N SER A 184 5.09 7.49 -0.68
CA SER A 184 4.60 6.55 0.32
C SER A 184 3.35 5.83 -0.18
N TRP A 185 2.95 4.78 0.55
CA TRP A 185 1.65 4.15 0.34
C TRP A 185 0.50 5.17 0.36
N THR A 186 0.49 6.10 1.31
CA THR A 186 -0.58 7.10 1.42
C THR A 186 -0.57 8.06 0.23
N ASP A 187 0.61 8.42 -0.29
CA ASP A 187 0.74 9.26 -1.48
C ASP A 187 0.16 8.57 -2.71
N LEU A 188 0.53 7.30 -2.96
CA LEU A 188 -0.04 6.50 -4.05
C LEU A 188 -1.57 6.42 -3.94
N ALA A 189 -2.10 6.17 -2.73
CA ALA A 189 -3.55 6.07 -2.52
C ALA A 189 -4.26 7.40 -2.79
N THR A 190 -3.60 8.51 -2.50
CA THR A 190 -4.12 9.88 -2.62
C THR A 190 -4.03 10.42 -4.04
N LEU A 191 -3.01 10.00 -4.80
CA LEU A 191 -2.76 10.42 -6.17
C LEU A 191 -3.44 9.51 -7.21
N LYS A 192 -3.70 8.23 -6.89
CA LYS A 192 -4.37 7.29 -7.81
C LYS A 192 -5.75 7.79 -8.28
N PRO A 193 -6.62 8.40 -7.45
CA PRO A 193 -7.92 8.91 -7.91
C PRO A 193 -7.85 10.11 -8.86
N VAL A 194 -6.68 10.72 -9.03
CA VAL A 194 -6.46 11.91 -9.88
C VAL A 194 -5.45 11.65 -11.00
N SER A 195 -5.12 10.38 -11.27
CA SER A 195 -4.13 10.00 -12.28
C SER A 195 -4.58 8.80 -13.11
N GLY A 196 -4.21 8.81 -14.40
CA GLY A 196 -4.36 7.62 -15.26
C GLY A 196 -3.17 6.67 -15.15
N SER A 197 -2.00 7.20 -14.82
CA SER A 197 -0.75 6.48 -14.63
C SER A 197 0.13 7.23 -13.65
N MET A 198 1.01 6.51 -12.96
CA MET A 198 2.08 7.11 -12.16
C MET A 198 3.41 6.44 -12.49
N GLY A 199 4.53 7.05 -12.11
CA GLY A 199 5.82 6.44 -12.39
C GLY A 199 7.00 6.99 -11.60
N ILE A 200 8.07 6.20 -11.63
CA ILE A 200 9.38 6.55 -11.06
C ILE A 200 10.46 5.78 -11.81
N MET A 201 11.55 6.44 -12.23
CA MET A 201 12.71 5.73 -12.78
C MET A 201 13.40 4.92 -11.67
N MET A 202 13.57 3.61 -11.82
CA MET A 202 14.40 2.81 -10.90
C MET A 202 15.86 3.22 -10.99
N GLU A 203 16.32 3.54 -12.21
CA GLU A 203 17.70 3.86 -12.59
C GLU A 203 18.66 2.69 -12.40
N SER A 204 18.86 2.25 -11.16
CA SER A 204 19.72 1.13 -10.78
C SER A 204 19.35 0.61 -9.40
N THR A 205 19.53 -0.69 -9.16
CA THR A 205 19.43 -1.32 -7.84
C THR A 205 20.76 -1.39 -7.08
N SER A 206 21.82 -0.73 -7.57
CA SER A 206 23.15 -0.80 -6.96
C SER A 206 23.37 0.26 -5.88
N ASP A 207 23.64 -0.19 -4.65
CA ASP A 207 24.06 0.69 -3.54
C ASP A 207 25.41 1.37 -3.81
N ARG A 208 26.26 0.77 -4.67
CA ARG A 208 27.56 1.34 -5.06
C ARG A 208 27.43 2.73 -5.68
N LEU A 209 26.30 3.04 -6.34
CA LEU A 209 26.07 4.36 -6.92
C LEU A 209 25.95 5.48 -5.88
N HIS A 210 25.79 5.15 -4.59
CA HIS A 210 25.80 6.09 -3.46
C HIS A 210 27.20 6.33 -2.86
N GLU A 211 28.22 5.60 -3.32
CA GLU A 211 29.58 5.82 -2.86
C GLU A 211 30.10 7.21 -3.27
N LYS A 212 31.08 7.71 -2.53
CA LYS A 212 31.65 9.04 -2.81
C LYS A 212 32.22 9.10 -4.23
N GLY A 213 31.72 10.06 -5.02
CA GLY A 213 32.13 10.26 -6.41
C GLY A 213 31.22 9.59 -7.44
N MET A 214 30.25 8.79 -6.99
CA MET A 214 29.24 8.16 -7.84
C MET A 214 27.99 9.05 -8.00
N PRO A 215 27.15 8.86 -9.03
CA PRO A 215 26.05 9.76 -9.39
C PRO A 215 25.03 10.03 -8.28
N HIS A 216 24.86 9.10 -7.33
CA HIS A 216 23.82 9.17 -6.31
C HIS A 216 24.35 9.48 -4.90
N HIS A 217 25.63 9.84 -4.73
CA HIS A 217 26.27 10.02 -3.42
C HIS A 217 25.48 10.87 -2.39
N ASN A 218 24.79 11.92 -2.86
CA ASN A 218 23.99 12.83 -2.04
C ASN A 218 22.52 12.82 -2.46
N CYS A 219 21.98 11.63 -2.70
CA CYS A 219 20.60 11.46 -3.18
C CYS A 219 19.84 10.48 -2.27
N PRO A 220 19.27 10.93 -1.14
CA PRO A 220 18.54 10.06 -0.23
C PRO A 220 17.35 9.33 -0.91
N ASP A 221 16.78 9.88 -1.98
CA ASP A 221 15.66 9.26 -2.71
C ASP A 221 16.09 8.30 -3.82
N LYS A 222 17.41 8.21 -4.07
CA LYS A 222 17.97 7.28 -5.05
C LYS A 222 18.38 5.94 -4.45
N VAL A 223 18.19 5.76 -3.14
CA VAL A 223 18.44 4.50 -2.44
C VAL A 223 17.60 3.37 -3.07
N PRO A 224 18.21 2.26 -3.52
CA PRO A 224 17.53 1.18 -4.23
C PRO A 224 16.33 0.62 -3.48
N ALA A 225 16.49 0.36 -2.18
CA ALA A 225 15.43 -0.20 -1.34
C ALA A 225 14.19 0.71 -1.29
N VAL A 226 14.39 2.04 -1.26
CA VAL A 226 13.30 3.02 -1.24
C VAL A 226 12.54 2.99 -2.57
N ARG A 227 13.24 3.00 -3.71
CA ARG A 227 12.59 2.99 -5.03
C ARG A 227 11.91 1.67 -5.34
N LEU A 228 12.51 0.55 -4.93
CA LEU A 228 11.89 -0.78 -5.02
C LEU A 228 10.60 -0.84 -4.18
N GLN A 229 10.59 -0.26 -2.99
CA GLN A 229 9.40 -0.19 -2.15
C GLN A 229 8.27 0.58 -2.85
N VAL A 230 8.56 1.74 -3.48
CA VAL A 230 7.56 2.50 -4.26
C VAL A 230 6.97 1.64 -5.38
N LEU A 231 7.82 0.92 -6.12
CA LEU A 231 7.39 0.04 -7.19
C LEU A 231 6.50 -1.09 -6.65
N GLU A 232 6.88 -1.73 -5.55
CA GLU A 232 6.06 -2.77 -4.93
C GLU A 232 4.72 -2.23 -4.40
N ASP A 233 4.71 -1.08 -3.75
CA ASP A 233 3.50 -0.47 -3.19
C ASP A 233 2.54 0.01 -4.29
N ALA A 234 3.05 0.51 -5.41
CA ALA A 234 2.25 0.77 -6.61
C ALA A 234 1.58 -0.51 -7.12
N GLY A 235 2.32 -1.63 -7.07
CA GLY A 235 1.81 -2.96 -7.38
C GLY A 235 0.68 -3.42 -6.47
N LYS A 236 0.90 -3.32 -5.16
CA LYS A 236 -0.09 -3.66 -4.13
C LYS A 236 -1.37 -2.81 -4.27
N GLN A 237 -1.21 -1.52 -4.57
CA GLN A 237 -2.34 -0.60 -4.79
C GLN A 237 -2.97 -0.68 -6.17
N SER A 238 -2.47 -1.54 -7.05
CA SER A 238 -2.97 -1.68 -8.42
C SER A 238 -2.96 -0.34 -9.17
N VAL A 239 -1.82 0.35 -9.18
CA VAL A 239 -1.62 1.58 -9.97
C VAL A 239 -0.95 1.18 -11.29
N PRO A 240 -1.48 1.53 -12.48
CA PRO A 240 -0.73 1.44 -13.73
C PRO A 240 0.57 2.24 -13.61
N PHE A 241 1.71 1.57 -13.71
CA PHE A 241 2.97 2.16 -13.27
C PHE A 241 4.08 2.08 -14.32
N THR A 242 4.73 3.21 -14.56
CA THR A 242 5.91 3.33 -15.42
C THR A 242 7.19 3.34 -14.57
N SER A 243 8.20 2.60 -15.01
CA SER A 243 9.54 2.68 -14.45
C SER A 243 10.62 2.56 -15.53
N GLY A 244 11.88 2.42 -15.15
CA GLY A 244 12.97 2.37 -16.11
C GLY A 244 14.35 2.39 -15.49
N ILE A 245 15.34 2.09 -16.33
CA ILE A 245 16.77 2.18 -16.01
C ILE A 245 17.42 3.33 -16.78
N LEU A 246 18.46 3.89 -16.18
CA LEU A 246 19.32 4.88 -16.81
C LEU A 246 20.68 4.23 -17.02
N ILE A 247 21.07 4.04 -18.29
CA ILE A 247 22.32 3.37 -18.66
C ILE A 247 23.45 4.36 -18.92
N GLY A 248 24.66 4.03 -18.47
CA GLY A 248 25.87 4.82 -18.64
C GLY A 248 26.09 5.86 -17.55
N ILE A 249 25.53 5.68 -16.34
CA ILE A 249 25.78 6.54 -15.18
C ILE A 249 26.88 6.00 -14.25
N GLY A 250 27.52 4.89 -14.64
CA GLY A 250 28.59 4.24 -13.89
C GLY A 250 28.20 2.87 -13.31
N GLU A 251 27.00 2.39 -13.61
CA GLU A 251 26.53 1.04 -13.31
C GLU A 251 27.21 -0.02 -14.19
N THR A 252 27.33 -1.26 -13.70
CA THR A 252 27.88 -2.39 -14.45
C THR A 252 26.77 -3.17 -15.19
N PRO A 253 27.11 -3.99 -16.19
CA PRO A 253 26.12 -4.87 -16.82
C PRO A 253 25.44 -5.85 -15.85
N GLU A 254 26.14 -6.29 -14.80
CA GLU A 254 25.56 -7.09 -13.70
C GLU A 254 24.49 -6.29 -12.95
N GLU A 255 24.78 -5.06 -12.57
CA GLU A 255 23.84 -4.20 -11.83
C GLU A 255 22.62 -3.85 -12.70
N ARG A 256 22.79 -3.67 -14.02
CA ARG A 256 21.67 -3.54 -14.96
C ARG A 256 20.81 -4.79 -15.01
N ALA A 257 21.44 -5.97 -15.09
CA ALA A 257 20.74 -7.25 -15.11
C ALA A 257 19.93 -7.46 -13.82
N ASP A 258 20.52 -7.17 -12.65
CA ASP A 258 19.83 -7.23 -11.36
C ASP A 258 18.65 -6.28 -11.31
N THR A 259 18.82 -5.05 -11.81
CA THR A 259 17.74 -4.04 -11.87
C THR A 259 16.59 -4.51 -12.75
N LEU A 260 16.88 -5.03 -13.95
CA LEU A 260 15.87 -5.57 -14.86
C LEU A 260 15.14 -6.77 -14.25
N LEU A 261 15.85 -7.66 -13.56
CA LEU A 261 15.26 -8.82 -12.88
C LEU A 261 14.39 -8.41 -11.68
N ALA A 262 14.80 -7.40 -10.91
CA ALA A 262 14.01 -6.85 -9.82
C ALA A 262 12.68 -6.27 -10.33
N MET A 263 12.73 -5.46 -11.41
CA MET A 263 11.52 -4.95 -12.06
C MET A 263 10.67 -6.08 -12.65
N ALA A 264 11.28 -7.08 -13.30
CA ALA A 264 10.56 -8.23 -13.84
C ALA A 264 9.87 -9.06 -12.75
N SER A 265 10.49 -9.19 -11.58
CA SER A 265 9.92 -9.84 -10.40
C SER A 265 8.69 -9.10 -9.89
N SER A 266 8.82 -7.78 -9.68
CA SER A 266 7.71 -6.93 -9.24
C SER A 266 6.57 -6.92 -10.27
N ALA A 267 6.91 -6.83 -11.56
CA ALA A 267 5.95 -6.96 -12.64
C ALA A 267 5.19 -8.28 -12.52
N ARG A 268 5.87 -9.44 -12.45
CA ARG A 268 5.26 -10.77 -12.33
C ARG A 268 4.34 -10.90 -11.13
N ARG A 269 4.77 -10.40 -9.96
CA ARG A 269 4.01 -10.52 -8.70
C ARG A 269 2.72 -9.71 -8.70
N TYR A 270 2.76 -8.48 -9.20
CA TYR A 270 1.66 -7.54 -9.01
C TYR A 270 0.88 -7.20 -10.29
N GLY A 271 1.45 -7.37 -11.47
CA GLY A 271 0.77 -7.06 -12.74
C GLY A 271 0.74 -5.57 -13.14
N HIS A 272 1.24 -4.68 -12.27
CA HIS A 272 1.08 -3.23 -12.36
C HIS A 272 2.04 -2.49 -13.31
N LEU A 273 3.26 -3.02 -13.48
CA LEU A 273 4.29 -2.39 -14.28
C LEU A 273 3.91 -2.48 -15.77
N GLN A 274 3.53 -1.36 -16.35
CA GLN A 274 3.09 -1.28 -17.74
C GLN A 274 4.25 -0.99 -18.68
N GLU A 275 5.24 -0.24 -18.24
CA GLU A 275 6.31 0.28 -19.08
C GLU A 275 7.65 0.24 -18.34
N VAL A 276 8.68 -0.22 -19.03
CA VAL A 276 10.09 -0.06 -18.64
C VAL A 276 10.80 0.78 -19.68
N ILE A 277 11.38 1.89 -19.24
CA ILE A 277 12.18 2.78 -20.07
C ILE A 277 13.65 2.36 -19.97
N VAL A 278 14.31 2.13 -21.10
CA VAL A 278 15.77 2.04 -21.19
C VAL A 278 16.26 3.36 -21.75
N GLN A 279 16.73 4.24 -20.86
CA GLN A 279 17.19 5.58 -21.21
C GLN A 279 18.71 5.64 -21.16
N ASN A 280 19.34 6.21 -22.19
CA ASN A 280 20.76 6.51 -22.18
C ASN A 280 21.08 7.78 -21.40
N PHE A 281 22.17 7.73 -20.63
CA PHE A 281 22.83 8.91 -20.10
C PHE A 281 23.37 9.76 -21.25
N ARG A 282 23.16 11.07 -21.15
CA ARG A 282 23.75 12.09 -22.02
C ARG A 282 24.61 13.01 -21.16
N ALA A 283 25.86 13.20 -21.55
CA ALA A 283 26.79 14.06 -20.84
C ALA A 283 26.42 15.53 -21.06
N LYS A 284 26.28 16.29 -19.96
CA LYS A 284 25.81 17.67 -19.99
C LYS A 284 26.85 18.61 -19.38
N PRO A 285 27.19 19.75 -20.03
CA PRO A 285 28.28 20.63 -19.59
C PRO A 285 28.17 21.12 -18.13
N ASP A 286 26.94 21.35 -17.67
CA ASP A 286 26.65 21.94 -16.35
C ASP A 286 26.47 20.89 -15.23
N THR A 287 26.93 19.66 -15.45
CA THR A 287 26.78 18.56 -14.49
C THR A 287 28.12 18.07 -13.96
N ALA A 288 28.11 17.41 -12.79
CA ALA A 288 29.32 16.79 -12.24
C ALA A 288 29.85 15.66 -13.15
N MET A 289 28.97 15.07 -13.96
CA MET A 289 29.28 13.99 -14.91
C MET A 289 29.52 14.47 -16.35
N ARG A 290 29.79 15.75 -16.58
CA ARG A 290 30.01 16.30 -17.94
C ARG A 290 31.11 15.58 -18.75
N ASP A 291 32.09 15.00 -18.06
CA ASP A 291 33.25 14.32 -18.64
C ASP A 291 33.11 12.77 -18.56
N HIS A 292 31.96 12.27 -18.09
CA HIS A 292 31.68 10.83 -18.00
C HIS A 292 31.30 10.27 -19.38
N PRO A 293 31.78 9.07 -19.77
CA PRO A 293 31.45 8.48 -21.07
C PRO A 293 29.96 8.17 -21.18
N GLU A 294 29.38 8.53 -22.32
CA GLU A 294 28.03 8.11 -22.71
C GLU A 294 28.04 6.62 -23.13
N PRO A 295 26.93 5.88 -22.94
CA PRO A 295 26.81 4.53 -23.45
C PRO A 295 26.85 4.56 -24.98
N ASP A 296 27.58 3.63 -25.59
CA ASP A 296 27.62 3.51 -27.03
C ASP A 296 26.32 2.89 -27.59
N ARG A 297 26.19 2.93 -28.92
CA ARG A 297 25.05 2.40 -29.65
C ARG A 297 24.80 0.92 -29.37
N ASP A 298 25.83 0.09 -29.39
CA ASP A 298 25.67 -1.35 -29.19
C ASP A 298 25.29 -1.65 -27.73
N ASP A 299 25.75 -0.86 -26.76
CA ASP A 299 25.40 -0.96 -25.36
C ASP A 299 23.91 -0.68 -25.11
N LEU A 300 23.36 0.36 -25.76
CA LEU A 300 21.93 0.66 -25.77
C LEU A 300 21.14 -0.50 -26.37
N LEU A 301 21.48 -0.94 -27.59
CA LEU A 301 20.75 -1.99 -28.30
C LEU A 301 20.79 -3.33 -27.55
N ALA A 302 21.94 -3.71 -26.99
CA ALA A 302 22.09 -4.93 -26.21
C ALA A 302 21.25 -4.88 -24.92
N THR A 303 21.21 -3.72 -24.25
CA THR A 303 20.40 -3.55 -23.04
C THR A 303 18.89 -3.60 -23.36
N VAL A 304 18.44 -2.91 -24.41
CA VAL A 304 17.04 -2.95 -24.88
C VAL A 304 16.63 -4.40 -25.22
N ALA A 305 17.44 -5.09 -26.02
CA ALA A 305 17.13 -6.47 -26.43
C ALA A 305 17.14 -7.44 -25.24
N THR A 306 18.06 -7.26 -24.29
CA THR A 306 18.06 -8.06 -23.05
C THR A 306 16.84 -7.77 -22.20
N ALA A 307 16.44 -6.51 -22.04
CA ALA A 307 15.26 -6.12 -21.28
C ALA A 307 13.99 -6.79 -21.81
N ARG A 308 13.78 -6.82 -23.14
CA ARG A 308 12.65 -7.53 -23.78
C ARG A 308 12.60 -9.02 -23.42
N LEU A 309 13.75 -9.67 -23.29
CA LEU A 309 13.83 -11.11 -23.00
C LEU A 309 13.70 -11.44 -21.51
N VAL A 310 14.00 -10.49 -20.63
CA VAL A 310 13.94 -10.66 -19.16
C VAL A 310 12.56 -10.27 -18.60
N LEU A 311 12.00 -9.17 -19.11
CA LEU A 311 10.71 -8.63 -18.68
C LEU A 311 9.56 -9.51 -19.17
N PRO A 312 8.44 -9.61 -18.41
CA PRO A 312 7.22 -10.24 -18.90
C PRO A 312 6.74 -9.59 -20.20
N THR A 313 6.20 -10.37 -21.13
CA THR A 313 5.77 -9.88 -22.45
C THR A 313 4.70 -8.80 -22.41
N ARG A 314 3.92 -8.71 -21.32
CA ARG A 314 2.94 -7.63 -21.10
C ARG A 314 3.54 -6.29 -20.66
N VAL A 315 4.83 -6.24 -20.35
CA VAL A 315 5.53 -4.99 -20.03
C VAL A 315 6.00 -4.38 -21.34
N HIS A 316 5.52 -3.19 -21.62
CA HIS A 316 5.93 -2.38 -22.75
C HIS A 316 7.36 -1.88 -22.53
N LEU A 317 8.17 -1.90 -23.59
CA LEU A 317 9.56 -1.50 -23.54
C LEU A 317 9.75 -0.25 -24.38
N GLN A 318 10.22 0.80 -23.71
CA GLN A 318 10.42 2.11 -24.30
C GLN A 318 11.92 2.45 -24.37
N ALA A 319 12.34 3.10 -25.45
CA ALA A 319 13.58 3.87 -25.51
C ALA A 319 13.27 5.27 -26.08
N PRO A 320 13.71 6.37 -25.44
CA PRO A 320 13.37 7.72 -25.91
C PRO A 320 13.95 8.02 -27.31
N PRO A 321 13.12 8.39 -28.30
CA PRO A 321 13.58 8.55 -29.68
C PRO A 321 14.51 9.77 -29.87
N ASN A 322 14.34 10.82 -29.05
CA ASN A 322 15.12 12.06 -29.13
C ASN A 322 16.57 11.90 -28.65
N LEU A 323 16.88 10.89 -27.84
CA LEU A 323 18.22 10.68 -27.28
C LEU A 323 19.12 9.80 -28.16
N SER A 324 18.59 9.23 -29.23
CA SER A 324 19.32 8.45 -30.23
C SER A 324 18.68 8.64 -31.62
N PRO A 325 18.65 9.88 -32.15
CA PRO A 325 17.91 10.19 -33.36
C PRO A 325 18.48 9.47 -34.58
N GLU A 326 19.74 9.06 -34.61
CA GLU A 326 20.27 8.31 -35.76
C GLU A 326 19.87 6.81 -35.76
N ASP A 327 19.29 6.30 -34.66
CA ASP A 327 19.12 4.87 -34.43
C ASP A 327 17.66 4.39 -34.32
N VAL A 328 16.67 5.26 -34.59
CA VAL A 328 15.23 4.95 -34.41
C VAL A 328 14.83 3.61 -35.05
N GLU A 329 15.17 3.34 -36.31
CA GLU A 329 14.80 2.08 -36.97
C GLU A 329 15.46 0.86 -36.32
N VAL A 330 16.70 1.01 -35.86
CA VAL A 330 17.49 -0.09 -35.30
C VAL A 330 17.10 -0.39 -33.86
N ILE A 331 16.67 0.63 -33.11
CA ILE A 331 16.09 0.48 -31.77
C ILE A 331 14.78 -0.30 -31.85
N VAL A 332 13.94 -0.08 -32.87
CA VAL A 332 12.80 -0.97 -33.16
C VAL A 332 13.30 -2.39 -33.40
N GLY A 333 14.36 -2.59 -34.17
CA GLY A 333 15.01 -3.89 -34.31
C GLY A 333 15.46 -4.54 -32.99
N ALA A 334 15.79 -3.75 -31.96
CA ALA A 334 16.23 -4.24 -30.65
C ALA A 334 15.10 -4.74 -29.74
N GLY A 335 13.82 -4.48 -30.07
CA GLY A 335 12.70 -5.08 -29.32
C GLY A 335 11.80 -4.10 -28.56
N ILE A 336 11.96 -2.77 -28.74
CA ILE A 336 10.97 -1.82 -28.22
C ILE A 336 9.61 -2.03 -28.87
N ASP A 337 8.57 -1.63 -28.15
CA ASP A 337 7.21 -1.58 -28.68
C ASP A 337 6.52 -0.22 -28.44
N ASP A 338 7.21 0.72 -27.76
CA ASP A 338 6.68 2.04 -27.46
C ASP A 338 7.78 3.12 -27.55
N TRP A 339 7.42 4.32 -28.02
CA TRP A 339 8.32 5.48 -28.11
C TRP A 339 8.20 6.44 -26.92
N GLY A 340 7.21 6.25 -26.05
CA GLY A 340 6.93 7.06 -24.90
C GLY A 340 6.04 8.26 -25.17
N GLY A 341 6.06 9.19 -24.23
CA GLY A 341 5.36 10.46 -24.33
C GLY A 341 6.08 11.46 -25.24
N VAL A 342 5.49 11.79 -26.39
CA VAL A 342 5.98 12.80 -27.33
C VAL A 342 5.15 14.07 -27.21
N SER A 343 5.82 15.22 -27.11
CA SER A 343 5.14 16.52 -26.92
C SER A 343 5.27 17.41 -28.14
N PRO A 344 4.14 17.89 -28.71
CA PRO A 344 4.15 18.90 -29.78
C PRO A 344 4.27 20.34 -29.26
N VAL A 345 4.17 20.57 -27.94
CA VAL A 345 4.11 21.91 -27.32
C VAL A 345 5.35 22.22 -26.50
N THR A 346 5.60 21.40 -25.48
CA THR A 346 6.67 21.61 -24.50
C THR A 346 7.96 20.87 -24.89
N PRO A 347 9.15 21.42 -24.59
CA PRO A 347 10.41 20.71 -24.77
C PRO A 347 10.52 19.52 -23.80
N ASP A 348 11.55 18.69 -23.98
CA ASP A 348 11.98 17.75 -22.95
C ASP A 348 12.68 18.55 -21.85
N HIS A 349 12.03 18.76 -20.69
CA HIS A 349 12.65 19.52 -19.61
C HIS A 349 13.78 18.76 -18.89
N VAL A 350 13.89 17.44 -19.10
CA VAL A 350 14.97 16.62 -18.55
C VAL A 350 16.20 16.68 -19.47
N ASN A 351 15.99 16.65 -20.79
CA ASN A 351 17.04 16.76 -21.82
C ASN A 351 16.70 17.88 -22.82
N PRO A 352 16.74 19.16 -22.41
CA PRO A 352 16.32 20.29 -23.26
C PRO A 352 17.14 20.45 -24.54
N GLU A 353 18.35 19.90 -24.57
CA GLU A 353 19.23 19.83 -25.73
C GLU A 353 18.81 18.81 -26.80
N ALA A 354 17.87 17.90 -26.47
CA ALA A 354 17.37 16.84 -27.33
C ALA A 354 15.86 17.01 -27.57
N PRO A 355 15.43 17.82 -28.56
CA PRO A 355 14.02 18.11 -28.80
C PRO A 355 13.23 16.87 -29.25
N TRP A 356 11.93 16.87 -28.97
CA TRP A 356 11.03 15.82 -29.44
C TRP A 356 11.00 15.73 -30.97
N PRO A 357 10.99 14.51 -31.56
CA PRO A 357 10.83 14.36 -33.00
C PRO A 357 9.43 14.80 -33.44
N HIS A 358 9.32 15.30 -34.68
CA HIS A 358 8.01 15.58 -35.27
C HIS A 358 7.25 14.26 -35.51
N LEU A 359 5.95 14.24 -35.24
CA LEU A 359 5.16 12.99 -35.33
C LEU A 359 5.14 12.39 -36.74
N ASP A 360 5.14 13.22 -37.78
CA ASP A 360 5.21 12.75 -39.17
C ASP A 360 6.54 12.03 -39.46
N GLU A 361 7.65 12.53 -38.90
CA GLU A 361 8.97 11.90 -39.03
C GLU A 361 9.02 10.58 -38.27
N LEU A 362 8.54 10.57 -37.02
CA LEU A 362 8.49 9.36 -36.20
C LEU A 362 7.61 8.29 -36.86
N THR A 363 6.50 8.70 -37.48
CA THR A 363 5.62 7.81 -38.27
C THR A 363 6.38 7.22 -39.45
N ALA A 364 7.04 8.04 -40.26
CA ALA A 364 7.78 7.59 -41.44
C ALA A 364 8.92 6.62 -41.07
N ARG A 365 9.63 6.88 -39.98
CA ARG A 365 10.74 6.02 -39.52
C ARG A 365 10.27 4.74 -38.86
N THR A 366 9.17 4.78 -38.12
CA THR A 366 8.51 3.57 -37.61
C THR A 366 8.04 2.68 -38.77
N ALA A 367 7.46 3.28 -39.82
CA ALA A 367 7.09 2.57 -41.05
C ALA A 367 8.31 2.01 -41.80
N ALA A 368 9.43 2.72 -41.83
CA ALA A 368 10.68 2.23 -42.41
C ALA A 368 11.23 1.00 -41.68
N ALA A 369 10.95 0.84 -40.39
CA ALA A 369 11.24 -0.36 -39.61
C ALA A 369 10.20 -1.49 -39.80
N GLY A 370 9.21 -1.31 -40.68
CA GLY A 370 8.14 -2.28 -40.95
C GLY A 370 7.05 -2.30 -39.89
N LYS A 371 6.84 -1.19 -39.16
CA LYS A 371 5.88 -1.09 -38.06
C LYS A 371 4.89 0.06 -38.23
N GLU A 372 3.78 0.00 -37.51
CA GLU A 372 2.72 1.01 -37.51
C GLU A 372 2.74 1.82 -36.21
N LEU A 373 2.89 3.14 -36.33
CA LEU A 373 2.83 4.05 -35.19
C LEU A 373 1.38 4.30 -34.76
N THR A 374 1.03 3.95 -33.53
CA THR A 374 -0.34 4.08 -33.00
C THR A 374 -0.38 4.90 -31.71
N GLU A 375 -1.32 5.83 -31.59
CA GLU A 375 -1.47 6.65 -30.38
C GLU A 375 -2.15 5.85 -29.25
N ARG A 376 -1.59 5.92 -28.05
CA ARG A 376 -2.16 5.39 -26.80
C ARG A 376 -2.43 6.51 -25.79
N LEU A 377 -3.11 6.15 -24.70
CA LEU A 377 -3.23 7.00 -23.52
C LEU A 377 -2.02 6.77 -22.58
N CYS A 378 -1.94 7.54 -21.49
CA CYS A 378 -0.92 7.33 -20.47
C CYS A 378 -1.04 5.96 -19.79
N ALA A 379 -2.27 5.45 -19.61
CA ALA A 379 -2.54 4.07 -19.25
C ALA A 379 -2.59 3.19 -20.49
N TYR A 380 -1.89 2.06 -20.46
CA TYR A 380 -1.82 1.14 -21.59
C TYR A 380 -3.14 0.34 -21.81
N PRO A 381 -3.38 -0.17 -23.04
CA PRO A 381 -4.63 -0.84 -23.43
C PRO A 381 -5.13 -1.95 -22.49
N GLU A 382 -4.23 -2.70 -21.87
CA GLU A 382 -4.51 -3.81 -20.96
C GLU A 382 -5.19 -3.32 -19.67
N TRP A 383 -4.80 -2.15 -19.18
CA TRP A 383 -5.36 -1.49 -17.98
C TRP A 383 -6.62 -0.69 -18.32
N VAL A 384 -6.69 -0.10 -19.52
CA VAL A 384 -7.86 0.64 -19.98
C VAL A 384 -9.06 -0.28 -20.23
N ARG A 385 -8.85 -1.44 -20.86
CA ARG A 385 -9.91 -2.42 -21.15
C ARG A 385 -10.44 -3.13 -19.91
N ARG A 386 -9.61 -3.24 -18.87
CA ARG A 386 -9.96 -3.85 -17.59
C ARG A 386 -9.70 -2.82 -16.50
N PRO A 387 -10.57 -1.81 -16.34
CA PRO A 387 -10.30 -0.69 -15.45
C PRO A 387 -10.25 -1.08 -13.97
N ASP A 388 -10.79 -2.23 -13.57
CA ASP A 388 -10.84 -2.66 -12.16
C ASP A 388 -9.74 -3.69 -11.91
N PRO A 389 -8.91 -3.54 -10.86
CA PRO A 389 -8.87 -2.47 -9.84
C PRO A 389 -7.97 -1.26 -10.19
N TRP A 390 -7.53 -1.13 -11.44
CA TRP A 390 -6.44 -0.24 -11.88
C TRP A 390 -6.77 1.26 -11.87
N LEU A 391 -7.95 1.64 -12.37
CA LEU A 391 -8.42 3.01 -12.48
C LEU A 391 -9.39 3.31 -11.33
N ALA A 392 -9.03 4.27 -10.49
CA ALA A 392 -9.78 4.61 -9.28
C ALA A 392 -10.86 5.68 -9.53
N GLY A 393 -12.01 5.51 -8.87
CA GLY A 393 -13.05 6.52 -8.74
C GLY A 393 -13.49 7.14 -10.06
N GLN A 394 -13.45 8.47 -10.12
CA GLN A 394 -13.95 9.25 -11.25
C GLN A 394 -13.08 9.14 -12.51
N MET A 395 -11.82 8.65 -12.40
CA MET A 395 -10.87 8.56 -13.52
C MET A 395 -11.25 7.56 -14.62
N ARG A 396 -12.15 6.62 -14.32
CA ARG A 396 -12.65 5.66 -15.32
C ARG A 396 -13.33 6.37 -16.49
N ARG A 397 -14.18 7.37 -16.19
CA ARG A 397 -14.97 8.09 -17.19
C ARG A 397 -14.11 8.88 -18.19
N PRO A 398 -13.19 9.77 -17.79
CA PRO A 398 -12.35 10.50 -18.74
C PRO A 398 -11.46 9.58 -19.57
N ILE A 399 -10.90 8.52 -18.98
CA ILE A 399 -10.08 7.56 -19.73
C ILE A 399 -10.92 6.81 -20.77
N GLN A 400 -12.08 6.27 -20.38
CA GLN A 400 -12.96 5.55 -21.31
C GLN A 400 -13.50 6.46 -22.42
N ALA A 401 -13.79 7.73 -22.13
CA ALA A 401 -14.22 8.70 -23.13
C ALA A 401 -13.16 8.93 -24.22
N LEU A 402 -11.87 8.81 -23.86
CA LEU A 402 -10.74 8.98 -24.76
C LEU A 402 -10.22 7.66 -25.36
N ALA A 403 -10.77 6.51 -24.95
CA ALA A 403 -10.31 5.20 -25.37
C ALA A 403 -11.24 4.52 -26.38
N THR A 404 -10.65 3.85 -27.36
CA THR A 404 -11.32 2.89 -28.26
C THR A 404 -11.67 1.60 -27.49
N ASP A 405 -12.43 0.71 -28.12
CA ASP A 405 -12.76 -0.60 -27.54
C ASP A 405 -11.51 -1.49 -27.35
N GLU A 406 -10.44 -1.20 -28.10
CA GLU A 406 -9.13 -1.84 -27.91
C GLU A 406 -8.33 -1.25 -26.74
N GLY A 407 -8.77 -0.12 -26.15
CA GLY A 407 -8.04 0.60 -25.10
C GLY A 407 -6.99 1.59 -25.60
N LEU A 408 -6.84 1.76 -26.92
CA LEU A 408 -6.00 2.78 -27.54
C LEU A 408 -6.67 4.16 -27.53
N ALA A 409 -5.90 5.23 -27.73
CA ALA A 409 -6.45 6.58 -27.81
C ALA A 409 -7.36 6.73 -29.04
N ARG A 410 -8.54 7.33 -28.87
CA ARG A 410 -9.41 7.69 -29.99
C ARG A 410 -8.76 8.82 -30.79
N PRO A 411 -8.57 8.64 -32.11
CA PRO A 411 -8.18 9.73 -33.00
C PRO A 411 -9.20 10.88 -32.91
N ASP A 412 -8.72 12.11 -33.04
CA ASP A 412 -9.54 13.33 -33.13
C ASP A 412 -10.51 13.61 -31.98
N THR A 413 -10.42 12.85 -30.87
CA THR A 413 -11.24 13.07 -29.68
C THR A 413 -10.45 13.92 -28.69
N ALA A 414 -10.92 15.14 -28.45
CA ALA A 414 -10.31 16.06 -27.50
C ALA A 414 -10.75 15.75 -26.07
N PRO A 415 -9.84 15.86 -25.08
CA PRO A 415 -10.21 15.83 -23.67
C PRO A 415 -11.26 16.90 -23.36
N GLN A 416 -12.17 16.60 -22.44
CA GLN A 416 -13.24 17.51 -22.03
C GLN A 416 -13.14 17.80 -20.53
N PRO A 417 -13.22 19.09 -20.12
CA PRO A 417 -13.36 19.50 -18.73
C PRO A 417 -14.38 18.65 -17.96
N GLN A 418 -14.03 18.19 -16.75
CA GLN A 418 -14.95 17.44 -15.89
C GLN A 418 -14.90 17.98 -14.46
N PRO A 419 -16.05 18.26 -13.81
CA PRO A 419 -16.06 18.61 -12.40
C PRO A 419 -15.53 17.43 -11.58
N TRP A 420 -14.56 17.69 -10.69
CA TRP A 420 -13.88 16.62 -9.95
C TRP A 420 -14.19 16.65 -8.46
N GLN A 421 -14.31 17.86 -7.90
CA GLN A 421 -14.78 18.01 -6.52
C GLN A 421 -16.26 17.65 -6.42
N ALA A 422 -16.60 16.82 -5.42
CA ALA A 422 -18.00 16.68 -5.02
C ALA A 422 -18.45 18.04 -4.45
N PRO A 423 -19.65 18.55 -4.79
CA PRO A 423 -20.15 19.76 -4.16
C PRO A 423 -20.19 19.58 -2.64
N ASP A 424 -19.90 20.64 -1.87
CA ASP A 424 -20.16 20.67 -0.43
C ASP A 424 -21.66 20.38 -0.22
N MET A 425 -21.99 19.19 0.28
CA MET A 425 -23.37 18.66 0.35
C MET A 425 -24.20 19.28 1.49
N LEU A 426 -23.93 20.53 1.89
CA LEU A 426 -24.79 21.26 2.83
C LEU A 426 -26.19 21.54 2.25
N GLU A 427 -26.43 21.29 0.95
CA GLU A 427 -27.72 21.57 0.29
C GLU A 427 -28.44 20.35 -0.31
N ALA A 428 -27.92 19.12 -0.19
CA ALA A 428 -28.58 17.94 -0.74
C ALA A 428 -29.62 17.34 0.23
N GLN A 429 -30.67 18.11 0.52
CA GLN A 429 -31.92 17.55 1.04
C GLN A 429 -32.75 17.04 -0.14
N GLY A 430 -32.65 15.74 -0.45
CA GLY A 430 -33.53 15.13 -1.44
C GLY A 430 -33.27 13.64 -1.63
N GLY A 431 -34.30 12.83 -1.32
CA GLY A 431 -34.48 11.38 -1.58
C GLY A 431 -33.27 10.61 -2.08
N ASP A 432 -32.64 9.86 -1.17
CA ASP A 432 -31.35 9.24 -1.43
C ASP A 432 -31.48 7.76 -1.84
N ASP A 433 -31.60 7.52 -3.15
CA ASP A 433 -31.58 6.19 -3.77
C ASP A 433 -30.22 5.45 -3.61
N ARG A 434 -29.24 6.03 -2.90
CA ARG A 434 -27.92 5.41 -2.62
C ARG A 434 -27.96 4.36 -1.51
N TRP A 435 -28.98 4.38 -0.65
CA TRP A 435 -29.08 3.46 0.49
C TRP A 435 -30.07 2.35 0.19
N THR A 436 -29.61 1.10 0.29
CA THR A 436 -30.46 -0.07 0.20
C THR A 436 -30.82 -0.49 1.62
N SER A 437 -32.10 -0.34 2.01
CA SER A 437 -32.55 -0.77 3.34
C SER A 437 -32.25 -2.26 3.53
N ALA A 438 -31.51 -2.55 4.59
CA ALA A 438 -31.42 -3.91 5.10
C ALA A 438 -32.69 -4.16 5.90
N ALA A 439 -33.61 -4.99 5.38
CA ALA A 439 -34.78 -5.42 6.13
C ALA A 439 -34.32 -5.88 7.53
N ALA A 440 -34.99 -5.36 8.55
CA ALA A 440 -34.67 -5.52 9.97
C ALA A 440 -34.05 -6.90 10.29
N GLY A 441 -32.90 -6.86 10.94
CA GLY A 441 -32.00 -7.99 11.05
C GLY A 441 -32.55 -9.15 11.84
N ASP A 442 -33.14 -10.12 11.15
CA ASP A 442 -33.22 -11.54 11.54
C ASP A 442 -32.98 -12.48 10.32
N GLY A 443 -32.69 -11.90 9.15
CA GLY A 443 -32.84 -12.55 7.85
C GLY A 443 -31.60 -12.66 6.95
N VAL A 444 -30.37 -12.48 7.45
CA VAL A 444 -29.19 -12.99 6.70
C VAL A 444 -29.15 -14.52 6.91
N THR A 445 -30.12 -15.20 6.30
CA THR A 445 -30.19 -16.64 6.11
C THR A 445 -30.06 -16.89 4.61
N GLY A 446 -29.01 -17.59 4.21
CA GLY A 446 -28.76 -17.97 2.82
C GLY A 446 -27.25 -18.03 2.59
N TRP A 447 -26.54 -19.12 2.83
CA TRP A 447 -26.53 -20.29 1.93
C TRP A 447 -26.50 -19.91 0.43
N SER A 448 -25.84 -18.80 0.05
CA SER A 448 -25.57 -18.44 -1.35
C SER A 448 -24.24 -19.00 -1.87
N ARG A 449 -23.30 -19.35 -0.98
CA ARG A 449 -22.09 -20.12 -1.33
C ARG A 449 -22.29 -21.58 -0.93
N GLY A 450 -22.33 -22.48 -1.91
CA GLY A 450 -22.22 -23.91 -1.66
C GLY A 450 -20.98 -24.18 -0.80
N GLU A 451 -21.07 -25.17 0.09
CA GLU A 451 -20.00 -25.50 1.03
C GLU A 451 -18.64 -25.67 0.30
N GLY A 452 -17.68 -24.79 0.61
CA GLY A 452 -16.25 -25.04 0.39
C GLY A 452 -15.63 -24.65 -0.95
N GLU A 453 -16.30 -23.92 -1.85
CA GLU A 453 -15.71 -23.54 -3.15
C GLU A 453 -15.38 -22.05 -3.29
N LEU A 454 -14.26 -21.74 -3.95
CA LEU A 454 -13.84 -20.38 -4.30
C LEU A 454 -14.73 -19.80 -5.43
N ARG A 455 -14.90 -18.48 -5.45
CA ARG A 455 -15.56 -17.76 -6.55
C ARG A 455 -14.84 -17.99 -7.89
N THR A 456 -15.56 -18.01 -9.00
CA THR A 456 -15.02 -18.33 -10.34
C THR A 456 -13.98 -17.33 -10.86
N ASP A 457 -13.97 -16.09 -10.35
CA ASP A 457 -13.00 -15.03 -10.66
C ASP A 457 -11.96 -14.83 -9.54
N ALA A 458 -11.68 -15.86 -8.74
CA ALA A 458 -10.79 -15.78 -7.57
C ALA A 458 -9.39 -15.25 -7.89
N ASP A 459 -8.78 -15.65 -9.00
CA ASP A 459 -7.42 -15.19 -9.36
C ASP A 459 -7.37 -13.69 -9.69
N ASP A 460 -8.46 -13.13 -10.23
CA ASP A 460 -8.56 -11.69 -10.47
C ASP A 460 -8.74 -10.93 -9.14
N VAL A 461 -9.59 -11.45 -8.24
CA VAL A 461 -9.91 -10.81 -6.95
C VAL A 461 -8.74 -10.89 -5.97
N TYR A 462 -8.21 -12.10 -5.81
CA TYR A 462 -7.26 -12.45 -4.76
C TYR A 462 -5.83 -12.57 -5.32
N GLY A 463 -5.63 -12.58 -6.65
CA GLY A 463 -4.31 -12.86 -7.24
C GLY A 463 -4.00 -14.34 -7.35
N ASP A 464 -2.92 -14.64 -8.07
CA ASP A 464 -2.48 -16.00 -8.37
C ASP A 464 -2.18 -16.77 -7.08
N THR A 465 -3.07 -17.70 -6.77
CA THR A 465 -3.01 -18.54 -5.56
C THR A 465 -1.80 -19.48 -5.57
N GLY A 466 -1.35 -19.93 -6.75
CA GLY A 466 -0.17 -20.79 -6.91
C GLY A 466 1.13 -20.05 -6.61
N LEU A 467 1.26 -18.81 -7.05
CA LEU A 467 2.39 -17.94 -6.70
C LEU A 467 2.41 -17.62 -5.20
N ILE A 468 1.27 -17.28 -4.62
CA ILE A 468 1.16 -16.97 -3.18
C ILE A 468 1.51 -18.21 -2.34
N ALA A 469 1.03 -19.40 -2.73
CA ALA A 469 1.35 -20.65 -2.05
C ALA A 469 2.86 -20.95 -2.14
N ALA A 470 3.46 -20.79 -3.32
CA ALA A 470 4.89 -20.98 -3.53
C ALA A 470 5.74 -20.00 -2.70
N GLU A 471 5.36 -18.72 -2.63
CA GLU A 471 6.04 -17.71 -1.79
C GLU A 471 5.89 -18.02 -0.30
N SER A 472 4.68 -18.37 0.15
CA SER A 472 4.42 -18.74 1.56
C SER A 472 5.21 -19.98 1.98
N LEU A 473 5.35 -20.98 1.08
CA LEU A 473 6.13 -22.19 1.32
C LEU A 473 7.64 -21.92 1.29
N ALA A 474 8.13 -21.12 0.34
CA ALA A 474 9.55 -20.78 0.20
C ALA A 474 10.07 -19.92 1.37
N ARG A 475 9.19 -19.14 2.00
CA ARG A 475 9.51 -18.26 3.13
C ARG A 475 9.28 -18.88 4.50
N ARG A 476 8.97 -20.19 4.60
CA ARG A 476 8.93 -20.87 5.90
C ARG A 476 10.35 -21.04 6.42
N PRO A 477 10.81 -20.29 7.45
CA PRO A 477 12.07 -20.61 8.08
C PRO A 477 11.99 -22.03 8.65
N VAL A 478 13.10 -22.75 8.59
CA VAL A 478 13.24 -24.01 9.31
C VAL A 478 13.00 -23.70 10.80
N ARG A 479 12.09 -24.43 11.46
CA ARG A 479 11.86 -24.32 12.90
C ARG A 479 13.15 -24.71 13.63
N GLU A 480 14.02 -23.74 13.90
CA GLU A 480 15.10 -23.93 14.85
C GLU A 480 14.51 -23.89 16.26
N ARG A 481 14.72 -24.97 17.02
CA ARG A 481 14.32 -25.02 18.42
C ARG A 481 15.30 -24.17 19.21
N LEU A 482 14.94 -22.92 19.49
CA LEU A 482 15.73 -22.06 20.36
C LEU A 482 15.74 -22.66 21.77
N THR A 483 16.91 -23.11 22.24
CA THR A 483 17.10 -23.53 23.64
C THR A 483 17.41 -22.29 24.47
N GLY A 484 16.43 -21.77 25.21
CA GLY A 484 16.61 -20.62 26.09
C GLY A 484 16.20 -20.90 27.54
N ASP A 485 16.70 -20.07 28.48
CA ASP A 485 16.37 -20.15 29.91
C ASP A 485 14.97 -19.57 30.18
N VAL A 486 13.93 -20.37 29.92
CA VAL A 486 12.52 -20.00 30.19
C VAL A 486 12.34 -19.52 31.63
N ALA A 487 12.90 -20.24 32.61
CA ALA A 487 12.75 -19.91 34.02
C ALA A 487 13.38 -18.54 34.38
N GLY A 488 14.55 -18.23 33.81
CA GLY A 488 15.21 -16.94 33.97
C GLY A 488 14.41 -15.79 33.34
N ILE A 489 13.83 -16.00 32.16
CA ILE A 489 12.97 -15.02 31.48
C ILE A 489 11.72 -14.74 32.34
N LEU A 490 11.03 -15.80 32.78
CA LEU A 490 9.80 -15.68 33.55
C LEU A 490 10.01 -14.99 34.90
N ARG A 491 11.11 -15.29 35.61
CA ARG A 491 11.43 -14.62 36.88
C ARG A 491 11.55 -13.11 36.71
N ARG A 492 12.29 -12.67 35.69
CA ARG A 492 12.43 -11.24 35.39
C ARG A 492 11.10 -10.60 34.97
N ALA A 493 10.29 -11.32 34.18
CA ALA A 493 8.97 -10.87 33.78
C ALA A 493 8.02 -10.65 34.97
N VAL A 494 8.03 -11.56 35.95
CA VAL A 494 7.28 -11.44 37.21
C VAL A 494 7.80 -10.28 38.06
N ASP A 495 9.12 -10.06 38.10
CA ASP A 495 9.75 -8.92 38.78
C ASP A 495 9.52 -7.56 38.06
N GLY A 496 8.73 -7.54 36.98
CA GLY A 496 8.33 -6.33 36.27
C GLY A 496 9.23 -5.93 35.10
N THR A 497 10.13 -6.82 34.65
CA THR A 497 10.98 -6.60 33.46
C THR A 497 10.42 -7.41 32.28
N PRO A 498 9.74 -6.77 31.31
CA PRO A 498 9.15 -7.46 30.17
C PRO A 498 10.21 -8.24 29.35
N PRO A 499 9.87 -9.41 28.79
CA PRO A 499 10.75 -10.13 27.87
C PRO A 499 11.11 -9.28 26.64
N THR A 500 12.32 -9.46 26.10
CA THR A 500 12.69 -8.93 24.77
C THR A 500 12.00 -9.71 23.64
N GLU A 501 12.13 -9.25 22.39
CA GLU A 501 11.53 -9.93 21.23
C GLU A 501 12.11 -11.34 21.04
N GLU A 502 13.43 -11.50 21.17
CA GLU A 502 14.10 -12.79 21.12
C GLU A 502 13.65 -13.72 22.27
N GLU A 503 13.48 -13.17 23.47
CA GLU A 503 13.00 -13.91 24.63
C GLU A 503 11.54 -14.33 24.50
N ALA A 504 10.68 -13.44 23.96
CA ALA A 504 9.30 -13.78 23.63
C ALA A 504 9.23 -14.91 22.60
N LEU A 505 10.12 -14.91 21.60
CA LEU A 505 10.22 -16.01 20.63
C LEU A 505 10.60 -17.34 21.29
N VAL A 506 11.51 -17.32 22.28
CA VAL A 506 11.79 -18.50 23.13
C VAL A 506 10.53 -18.96 23.86
N LEU A 507 9.78 -18.04 24.48
CA LEU A 507 8.54 -18.37 25.21
C LEU A 507 7.45 -18.95 24.29
N PHE A 508 7.32 -18.48 23.05
CA PHE A 508 6.39 -19.07 22.09
C PHE A 508 6.76 -20.53 21.71
N GLY A 509 8.02 -20.90 21.89
CA GLY A 509 8.52 -22.27 21.76
C GLY A 509 8.24 -23.18 22.96
N ALA A 510 7.70 -22.65 24.07
CA ALA A 510 7.45 -23.43 25.29
C ALA A 510 6.38 -24.51 25.08
N GLU A 511 6.58 -25.69 25.66
CA GLU A 511 5.66 -26.83 25.57
C GLU A 511 5.57 -27.50 26.95
N GLY A 512 4.45 -28.20 27.24
CA GLY A 512 4.30 -28.98 28.46
C GLY A 512 4.52 -28.18 29.76
N PRO A 513 5.44 -28.58 30.65
CA PRO A 513 5.70 -27.87 31.91
C PRO A 513 6.12 -26.40 31.72
N ASP A 514 6.88 -26.10 30.67
CA ASP A 514 7.32 -24.72 30.40
C ASP A 514 6.13 -23.84 30.01
N LEU A 515 5.19 -24.36 29.22
CA LEU A 515 3.96 -23.63 28.89
C LEU A 515 3.10 -23.38 30.14
N THR A 516 3.04 -24.36 31.04
CA THR A 516 2.33 -24.20 32.32
C THR A 516 2.96 -23.06 33.15
N ALA A 517 4.29 -23.03 33.25
CA ALA A 517 5.00 -21.97 33.93
C ALA A 517 4.78 -20.59 33.28
N VAL A 518 4.70 -20.52 31.94
CA VAL A 518 4.37 -19.29 31.22
C VAL A 518 2.98 -18.78 31.60
N THR A 519 1.97 -19.65 31.62
CA THR A 519 0.60 -19.26 31.99
C THR A 519 0.48 -18.83 33.45
N GLU A 520 1.16 -19.52 34.37
CA GLU A 520 1.19 -19.16 35.79
C GLU A 520 1.86 -17.80 36.02
N ALA A 521 3.01 -17.56 35.40
CA ALA A 521 3.70 -16.28 35.45
C ALA A 521 2.83 -15.15 34.86
N ALA A 522 2.11 -15.41 33.77
CA ALA A 522 1.19 -14.45 33.19
C ALA A 522 0.02 -14.12 34.15
N ASP A 523 -0.55 -15.09 34.86
CA ASP A 523 -1.59 -14.81 35.86
C ASP A 523 -1.06 -14.04 37.06
N GLU A 524 0.17 -14.34 37.51
CA GLU A 524 0.84 -13.61 38.58
C GLU A 524 1.04 -12.13 38.19
N VAL A 525 1.58 -11.87 37.00
CA VAL A 525 1.72 -10.51 36.46
C VAL A 525 0.36 -9.86 36.32
N ARG A 526 -0.66 -10.54 35.78
CA ARG A 526 -2.02 -10.01 35.69
C ARG A 526 -2.53 -9.57 37.05
N ARG A 527 -2.40 -10.42 38.07
CA ARG A 527 -2.85 -10.10 39.44
C ARG A 527 -2.13 -8.88 40.00
N ALA A 528 -0.83 -8.77 39.78
CA ALA A 528 -0.03 -7.62 40.21
C ALA A 528 -0.43 -6.32 39.49
N ARG A 529 -0.76 -6.39 38.19
CA ARG A 529 -1.08 -5.22 37.36
C ARG A 529 -2.52 -4.74 37.49
N VAL A 530 -3.50 -5.64 37.47
CA VAL A 530 -4.93 -5.31 37.34
C VAL A 530 -5.83 -5.97 38.41
N GLY A 531 -5.27 -6.83 39.26
CA GLY A 531 -6.01 -7.51 40.33
C GLY A 531 -6.90 -8.65 39.85
N ASP A 532 -7.84 -9.06 40.70
CA ASP A 532 -8.67 -10.25 40.47
C ASP A 532 -9.94 -9.98 39.66
N THR A 533 -10.37 -8.72 39.55
CA THR A 533 -11.63 -8.38 38.88
C THR A 533 -11.50 -8.50 37.37
N VAL A 534 -12.35 -9.32 36.79
CA VAL A 534 -12.57 -9.42 35.34
C VAL A 534 -13.59 -8.38 34.91
N THR A 535 -13.37 -7.75 33.77
CA THR A 535 -14.27 -6.70 33.25
C THR A 535 -15.04 -7.15 32.01
N TYR A 536 -16.14 -6.46 31.72
CA TYR A 536 -16.89 -6.57 30.46
C TYR A 536 -17.60 -5.25 30.15
N VAL A 537 -17.98 -5.04 28.89
CA VAL A 537 -18.74 -3.87 28.44
C VAL A 537 -20.09 -4.30 27.84
N VAL A 538 -21.13 -3.48 28.05
CA VAL A 538 -22.39 -3.63 27.31
C VAL A 538 -22.31 -2.75 26.08
N ASN A 539 -22.19 -3.38 24.91
CA ASN A 539 -22.00 -2.70 23.63
C ASN A 539 -22.81 -3.35 22.50
N ARG A 540 -22.93 -2.62 21.38
CA ARG A 540 -23.45 -3.13 20.12
C ARG A 540 -22.47 -2.90 18.97
N ASN A 541 -22.21 -3.93 18.14
CA ASN A 541 -21.55 -3.72 16.86
C ASN A 541 -22.58 -3.25 15.82
N ILE A 542 -22.21 -2.25 15.02
CA ILE A 542 -23.01 -1.76 13.89
C ILE A 542 -22.15 -1.81 12.64
N ASN A 543 -22.44 -2.77 11.76
CA ASN A 543 -21.77 -2.87 10.48
C ASN A 543 -22.53 -2.07 9.41
N PHE A 544 -22.15 -0.81 9.18
CA PHE A 544 -22.93 0.11 8.34
C PHE A 544 -22.88 -0.21 6.83
N THR A 545 -21.91 -1.00 6.37
CA THR A 545 -21.90 -1.58 5.01
C THR A 545 -21.00 -2.80 4.97
N ASN A 546 -21.31 -3.77 4.12
CA ASN A 546 -20.40 -4.88 3.79
C ASN A 546 -19.77 -4.76 2.40
N VAL A 547 -20.06 -3.68 1.66
CA VAL A 547 -19.49 -3.41 0.33
C VAL A 547 -18.02 -2.99 0.48
N CYS A 548 -17.09 -3.71 -0.14
CA CYS A 548 -15.66 -3.46 0.03
C CYS A 548 -14.84 -3.80 -1.22
N TYR A 549 -14.04 -2.86 -1.72
CA TYR A 549 -13.15 -3.10 -2.87
C TYR A 549 -11.79 -3.70 -2.52
N VAL A 550 -11.43 -3.82 -1.23
CA VAL A 550 -10.07 -4.19 -0.79
C VAL A 550 -9.70 -5.65 -1.13
N GLY A 551 -10.68 -6.56 -1.12
CA GLY A 551 -10.46 -7.96 -1.51
C GLY A 551 -9.63 -8.78 -0.51
N CYS A 552 -9.82 -8.60 0.80
CA CYS A 552 -9.07 -9.38 1.80
C CYS A 552 -9.34 -10.89 1.69
N ARG A 553 -8.27 -11.70 1.53
CA ARG A 553 -8.36 -13.15 1.32
C ARG A 553 -8.79 -13.92 2.56
N PHE A 554 -8.72 -13.31 3.73
CA PHE A 554 -9.19 -13.89 4.99
C PHE A 554 -10.63 -13.48 5.33
N CYS A 555 -11.20 -12.49 4.64
CA CYS A 555 -12.46 -11.87 5.01
C CYS A 555 -13.63 -12.51 4.27
N ALA A 556 -14.56 -13.10 5.03
CA ALA A 556 -15.83 -13.62 4.50
C ALA A 556 -16.97 -12.57 4.50
N PHE A 557 -16.75 -11.42 5.14
CA PHE A 557 -17.74 -10.35 5.27
C PHE A 557 -17.87 -9.46 4.02
N ALA A 558 -16.75 -9.20 3.34
CA ALA A 558 -16.69 -8.28 2.21
C ALA A 558 -17.48 -8.79 0.98
N GLN A 559 -18.37 -7.95 0.47
CA GLN A 559 -19.13 -8.16 -0.77
C GLN A 559 -18.78 -7.09 -1.81
N ARG A 560 -18.93 -7.41 -3.10
CA ARG A 560 -18.96 -6.39 -4.17
C ARG A 560 -20.33 -5.71 -4.18
N ARG A 561 -20.38 -4.52 -4.77
CA ARG A 561 -21.60 -3.71 -4.86
C ARG A 561 -22.80 -4.48 -5.44
N ASP A 562 -22.54 -5.33 -6.44
CA ASP A 562 -23.58 -6.07 -7.16
C ASP A 562 -23.74 -7.51 -6.67
N ASP A 563 -23.03 -7.91 -5.60
CA ASP A 563 -23.22 -9.24 -5.00
C ASP A 563 -24.59 -9.28 -4.29
N PRO A 564 -25.34 -10.41 -4.34
CA PRO A 564 -26.70 -10.49 -3.79
C PRO A 564 -26.82 -10.14 -2.30
N ASP A 565 -25.75 -10.39 -1.54
CA ASP A 565 -25.69 -10.19 -0.09
C ASP A 565 -25.12 -8.80 0.29
N ALA A 566 -24.91 -7.91 -0.69
CA ALA A 566 -24.40 -6.57 -0.48
C ALA A 566 -25.44 -5.64 0.16
N TYR A 567 -25.04 -4.85 1.17
CA TYR A 567 -25.90 -3.87 1.81
C TYR A 567 -25.13 -2.64 2.30
N THR A 568 -25.84 -1.53 2.44
CA THR A 568 -25.35 -0.27 3.03
C THR A 568 -26.50 0.39 3.80
N LEU A 569 -26.36 0.50 5.12
CA LEU A 569 -27.37 1.08 6.02
C LEU A 569 -27.50 2.58 5.83
N SER A 570 -28.72 3.10 5.95
CA SER A 570 -28.97 4.54 6.01
C SER A 570 -28.50 5.15 7.34
N LEU A 571 -28.35 6.48 7.40
CA LEU A 571 -27.99 7.19 8.63
C LEU A 571 -29.03 6.97 9.75
N ASP A 572 -30.32 6.94 9.40
CA ASP A 572 -31.41 6.68 10.35
C ASP A 572 -31.35 5.24 10.87
N GLU A 573 -31.10 4.27 9.99
CA GLU A 573 -30.94 2.86 10.37
C GLU A 573 -29.75 2.63 11.33
N VAL A 574 -28.67 3.41 11.20
CA VAL A 574 -27.54 3.39 12.14
C VAL A 574 -27.91 4.04 13.47
N ALA A 575 -28.60 5.18 13.43
CA ALA A 575 -29.05 5.89 14.64
C ALA A 575 -30.10 5.08 15.44
N ASP A 576 -31.04 4.42 14.76
CA ASP A 576 -32.06 3.56 15.36
C ASP A 576 -31.41 2.38 16.11
N ARG A 577 -30.42 1.72 15.50
CA ARG A 577 -29.66 0.63 16.15
C ARG A 577 -28.89 1.10 17.38
N ALA A 578 -28.38 2.33 17.38
CA ALA A 578 -27.71 2.92 18.54
C ALA A 578 -28.71 3.25 19.66
N GLU A 579 -29.91 3.73 19.33
CA GLU A 579 -30.99 3.97 20.29
C GLU A 579 -31.50 2.66 20.92
N GLU A 580 -31.68 1.61 20.13
CA GLU A 580 -32.02 0.26 20.62
C GLU A 580 -30.96 -0.26 21.61
N ALA A 581 -29.68 -0.10 21.26
CA ALA A 581 -28.58 -0.50 22.13
C ALA A 581 -28.59 0.30 23.44
N TRP A 582 -28.79 1.62 23.37
CA TRP A 582 -28.91 2.47 24.54
C TRP A 582 -30.09 2.08 25.44
N ALA A 583 -31.26 1.78 24.85
CA ALA A 583 -32.44 1.30 25.56
C ALA A 583 -32.18 -0.04 26.28
N PHE A 584 -31.32 -0.89 25.70
CA PHE A 584 -30.85 -2.13 26.34
C PHE A 584 -29.82 -1.90 27.46
N GLY A 585 -29.29 -0.68 27.59
CA GLY A 585 -28.27 -0.31 28.58
C GLY A 585 -26.84 -0.36 28.06
N ALA A 586 -26.64 -0.45 26.75
CA ALA A 586 -25.32 -0.27 26.16
C ALA A 586 -24.79 1.13 26.46
N THR A 587 -23.47 1.23 26.65
CA THR A 587 -22.77 2.52 26.71
C THR A 587 -21.86 2.77 25.54
N GLU A 588 -21.73 1.78 24.65
CA GLU A 588 -20.85 1.84 23.50
C GLU A 588 -21.55 1.28 22.26
N VAL A 589 -21.35 1.94 21.13
CA VAL A 589 -21.50 1.33 19.81
C VAL A 589 -20.14 1.24 19.12
N CYS A 590 -19.82 0.06 18.59
CA CYS A 590 -18.65 -0.17 17.74
C CYS A 590 -19.09 -0.15 16.28
N MET A 591 -18.68 0.87 15.52
CA MET A 591 -19.13 1.06 14.12
C MET A 591 -17.99 0.83 13.14
N GLN A 592 -18.18 -0.11 12.21
CA GLN A 592 -17.18 -0.48 11.21
C GLN A 592 -17.84 -0.99 9.92
N GLY A 593 -17.28 -0.71 8.75
CA GLY A 593 -17.83 -1.14 7.48
C GLY A 593 -16.78 -1.59 6.46
N GLY A 594 -17.28 -2.06 5.32
CA GLY A 594 -16.49 -2.25 4.12
C GLY A 594 -16.03 -0.91 3.52
N ILE A 595 -14.96 -0.96 2.73
CA ILE A 595 -14.43 0.22 2.03
C ILE A 595 -15.22 0.43 0.74
N HIS A 596 -16.43 0.99 0.85
CA HIS A 596 -17.36 1.15 -0.28
C HIS A 596 -16.91 2.33 -1.17
N PRO A 597 -16.68 2.14 -2.49
CA PRO A 597 -16.11 3.16 -3.39
C PRO A 597 -16.97 4.41 -3.60
N ASP A 598 -18.31 4.29 -3.49
CA ASP A 598 -19.26 5.33 -3.86
C ASP A 598 -19.80 6.14 -2.66
N LEU A 599 -19.37 5.81 -1.44
CA LEU A 599 -19.75 6.60 -0.27
C LEU A 599 -19.18 8.02 -0.36
N PRO A 600 -20.00 9.07 -0.11
CA PRO A 600 -19.54 10.45 -0.13
C PRO A 600 -18.50 10.71 0.96
N THR A 601 -17.65 11.72 0.72
CA THR A 601 -16.50 12.06 1.55
C THR A 601 -16.86 12.38 3.01
N ASP A 602 -18.00 13.02 3.23
CA ASP A 602 -18.51 13.44 4.54
C ASP A 602 -19.30 12.34 5.28
N HIS A 603 -19.47 11.16 4.66
CA HIS A 603 -20.32 10.10 5.19
C HIS A 603 -19.94 9.67 6.61
N TYR A 604 -18.63 9.53 6.88
CA TYR A 604 -18.14 9.15 8.20
C TYR A 604 -18.53 10.17 9.28
N GLU A 605 -18.46 11.47 9.00
CA GLU A 605 -18.90 12.50 9.94
C GLU A 605 -20.42 12.48 10.15
N HIS A 606 -21.18 12.21 9.08
CA HIS A 606 -22.62 12.08 9.15
C HIS A 606 -23.09 10.89 9.98
N LEU A 607 -22.41 9.74 9.90
CA LEU A 607 -22.69 8.59 10.79
C LEU A 607 -22.54 8.99 12.27
N LEU A 608 -21.45 9.67 12.62
CA LEU A 608 -21.20 10.12 14.00
C LEU A 608 -22.27 11.10 14.47
N ARG A 609 -22.59 12.11 13.66
CA ARG A 609 -23.62 13.11 13.97
C ARG A 609 -24.99 12.50 14.12
N ALA A 610 -25.36 11.52 13.27
CA ALA A 610 -26.64 10.84 13.35
C ALA A 610 -26.80 10.11 14.70
N VAL A 611 -25.78 9.37 15.13
CA VAL A 611 -25.78 8.69 16.44
C VAL A 611 -25.84 9.71 17.57
N LYS A 612 -24.99 10.75 17.59
CA LYS A 612 -25.00 11.77 18.66
C LYS A 612 -26.28 12.60 18.70
N ALA A 613 -26.95 12.83 17.57
CA ALA A 613 -28.23 13.53 17.53
C ALA A 613 -29.35 12.70 18.19
N ARG A 614 -29.33 11.37 18.02
CA ARG A 614 -30.33 10.47 18.62
C ARG A 614 -29.99 10.11 20.07
N VAL A 615 -28.73 9.78 20.34
CA VAL A 615 -28.22 9.36 21.64
C VAL A 615 -26.94 10.14 22.00
N PRO A 616 -27.08 11.37 22.53
CA PRO A 616 -25.93 12.25 22.79
C PRO A 616 -24.84 11.66 23.70
N ASP A 617 -25.25 10.84 24.66
CA ASP A 617 -24.36 10.24 25.67
C ASP A 617 -23.75 8.90 25.23
N MET A 618 -24.07 8.39 24.03
CA MET A 618 -23.52 7.13 23.53
C MET A 618 -22.03 7.28 23.24
N HIS A 619 -21.18 6.39 23.78
CA HIS A 619 -19.76 6.33 23.40
C HIS A 619 -19.64 5.71 22.00
N ILE A 620 -18.96 6.40 21.08
CA ILE A 620 -18.76 5.92 19.72
C ILE A 620 -17.33 5.41 19.53
N HIS A 621 -17.22 4.08 19.35
CA HIS A 621 -16.00 3.40 19.00
C HIS A 621 -15.94 3.13 17.48
N ALA A 622 -15.26 3.98 16.71
CA ALA A 622 -15.20 3.93 15.25
C ALA A 622 -13.95 4.70 14.78
N PHE A 623 -13.40 4.62 13.58
CA PHE A 623 -13.49 3.65 12.51
C PHE A 623 -12.17 2.86 12.51
N SER A 624 -12.07 1.77 11.75
CA SER A 624 -10.78 1.09 11.57
C SER A 624 -9.72 2.05 10.96
N PRO A 625 -8.43 1.81 11.18
CA PRO A 625 -7.37 2.55 10.51
C PRO A 625 -7.46 2.53 8.99
N MET A 626 -8.01 1.46 8.39
CA MET A 626 -8.25 1.41 6.94
C MET A 626 -9.34 2.41 6.51
N GLU A 627 -10.41 2.55 7.27
CA GLU A 627 -11.48 3.52 7.02
C GLU A 627 -10.98 4.95 7.25
N VAL A 628 -10.18 5.19 8.29
CA VAL A 628 -9.55 6.49 8.56
C VAL A 628 -8.66 6.93 7.39
N VAL A 629 -7.75 6.05 6.93
CA VAL A 629 -6.89 6.35 5.77
C VAL A 629 -7.74 6.58 4.53
N THR A 630 -8.71 5.71 4.25
CA THR A 630 -9.59 5.88 3.08
C THR A 630 -10.35 7.20 3.13
N GLY A 631 -10.92 7.54 4.29
CA GLY A 631 -11.67 8.78 4.50
C GLY A 631 -10.80 10.02 4.28
N ALA A 632 -9.61 10.05 4.89
CA ALA A 632 -8.63 11.12 4.71
C ALA A 632 -8.21 11.26 3.23
N THR A 633 -7.85 10.15 2.58
CA THR A 633 -7.46 10.08 1.17
C THR A 633 -8.55 10.60 0.24
N ARG A 634 -9.82 10.21 0.45
CA ARG A 634 -10.96 10.68 -0.37
C ARG A 634 -11.24 12.16 -0.16
N ALA A 635 -11.14 12.62 1.07
CA ALA A 635 -11.26 14.03 1.41
C ALA A 635 -10.09 14.87 0.88
N GLY A 636 -8.96 14.23 0.53
CA GLY A 636 -7.75 14.95 0.14
C GLY A 636 -7.13 15.72 1.29
N ILE A 637 -7.28 15.23 2.52
CA ILE A 637 -6.76 15.84 3.76
C ILE A 637 -5.84 14.86 4.49
N SER A 638 -5.08 15.36 5.47
CA SER A 638 -4.23 14.51 6.30
C SER A 638 -5.04 13.61 7.24
N VAL A 639 -4.45 12.48 7.66
CA VAL A 639 -5.05 11.57 8.68
C VAL A 639 -5.35 12.34 9.98
N LYS A 640 -4.45 13.23 10.39
CA LYS A 640 -4.62 14.09 11.56
C LYS A 640 -5.84 14.99 11.43
N GLU A 641 -6.01 15.63 10.28
CA GLU A 641 -7.16 16.50 10.02
C GLU A 641 -8.46 15.70 10.01
N PHE A 642 -8.49 14.55 9.31
CA PHE A 642 -9.66 13.67 9.29
C PHE A 642 -10.07 13.24 10.71
N LEU A 643 -9.13 12.77 11.52
CA LEU A 643 -9.39 12.40 12.92
C LEU A 643 -9.85 13.59 13.77
N GLY A 644 -9.31 14.78 13.52
CA GLY A 644 -9.77 16.02 14.15
C GLY A 644 -11.22 16.35 13.82
N ARG A 645 -11.61 16.23 12.55
CA ARG A 645 -13.00 16.41 12.09
C ARG A 645 -13.93 15.35 12.66
N ALA A 646 -13.51 14.08 12.65
CA ALA A 646 -14.27 12.98 13.24
C ALA A 646 -14.49 13.18 14.75
N LYS A 647 -13.46 13.60 15.48
CA LYS A 647 -13.57 13.95 16.91
C LYS A 647 -14.59 15.08 17.13
N ALA A 648 -14.53 16.14 16.33
CA ALA A 648 -15.49 17.24 16.39
C ALA A 648 -16.93 16.81 16.04
N ALA A 649 -17.08 15.79 15.20
CA ALA A 649 -18.37 15.20 14.84
C ALA A 649 -18.94 14.23 15.91
N GLY A 650 -18.16 13.91 16.95
CA GLY A 650 -18.60 13.08 18.08
C GLY A 650 -17.85 11.74 18.24
N LEU A 651 -16.71 11.55 17.58
CA LEU A 651 -15.91 10.34 17.77
C LEU A 651 -15.21 10.33 19.14
N ASP A 652 -15.34 9.22 19.87
CA ASP A 652 -14.77 9.07 21.21
C ASP A 652 -13.48 8.22 21.24
N THR A 653 -13.47 7.04 20.57
CA THR A 653 -12.29 6.16 20.47
C THR A 653 -12.23 5.43 19.12
N ILE A 654 -11.04 4.96 18.70
CA ILE A 654 -10.89 4.19 17.45
C ILE A 654 -10.51 2.71 17.68
N PRO A 655 -11.09 1.75 16.93
CA PRO A 655 -10.71 0.35 17.03
C PRO A 655 -9.32 0.06 16.48
N GLY A 656 -8.58 -0.81 17.14
CA GLY A 656 -7.27 -1.35 16.73
C GLY A 656 -7.30 -2.36 15.60
N THR A 657 -8.43 -2.45 14.90
CA THR A 657 -8.68 -3.41 13.82
C THR A 657 -7.84 -3.09 12.59
N ALA A 658 -7.96 -3.90 11.54
CA ALA A 658 -7.11 -3.82 10.34
C ALA A 658 -5.60 -4.05 10.61
N ALA A 659 -5.22 -4.35 11.85
CA ALA A 659 -3.88 -4.72 12.26
C ALA A 659 -3.52 -6.14 11.81
N GLU A 660 -4.44 -7.10 11.90
CA GLU A 660 -4.19 -8.52 11.63
C GLU A 660 -2.85 -8.98 12.24
N ILE A 661 -1.83 -9.15 11.41
CA ILE A 661 -0.42 -9.11 11.81
C ILE A 661 0.20 -7.81 11.24
N LEU A 662 0.93 -7.07 12.07
CA LEU A 662 1.68 -5.87 11.69
C LEU A 662 3.04 -6.24 11.09
N ASP A 663 3.00 -7.09 10.07
CA ASP A 663 4.14 -7.54 9.27
C ASP A 663 3.71 -7.47 7.80
N ASP A 664 4.40 -6.67 7.00
CA ASP A 664 3.95 -6.36 5.63
C ASP A 664 4.00 -7.57 4.69
N ASP A 665 4.86 -8.56 4.96
CA ASP A 665 4.89 -9.81 4.21
C ASP A 665 3.65 -10.67 4.50
N VAL A 666 3.28 -10.83 5.78
CA VAL A 666 2.05 -11.50 6.16
C VAL A 666 0.83 -10.76 5.59
N ARG A 667 0.81 -9.42 5.68
CA ARG A 667 -0.29 -8.60 5.15
C ARG A 667 -0.45 -8.75 3.65
N TRP A 668 0.65 -8.80 2.90
CA TRP A 668 0.64 -9.05 1.47
C TRP A 668 0.01 -10.40 1.13
N VAL A 669 0.33 -11.45 1.89
CA VAL A 669 -0.29 -12.77 1.73
C VAL A 669 -1.79 -12.72 2.07
N LEU A 670 -2.18 -11.94 3.07
CA LEU A 670 -3.58 -11.79 3.49
C LEU A 670 -4.43 -10.94 2.54
N THR A 671 -3.87 -9.94 1.88
CA THR A 671 -4.59 -9.11 0.89
C THR A 671 -3.65 -8.28 0.02
N LYS A 672 -4.09 -7.90 -1.18
CA LYS A 672 -3.35 -6.95 -2.03
C LYS A 672 -3.44 -5.51 -1.52
N GLY A 673 -4.56 -5.14 -0.90
CA GLY A 673 -4.91 -3.74 -0.64
C GLY A 673 -4.99 -3.31 0.83
N LYS A 674 -4.45 -4.07 1.80
CA LYS A 674 -4.36 -3.60 3.20
C LYS A 674 -3.41 -2.41 3.25
N LEU A 675 -3.68 -1.42 4.08
CA LEU A 675 -2.68 -0.45 4.50
C LEU A 675 -1.41 -1.15 5.06
N PRO A 676 -0.19 -0.68 4.79
CA PRO A 676 1.03 -1.19 5.40
C PRO A 676 1.06 -0.94 6.91
N THR A 677 1.95 -1.63 7.61
CA THR A 677 2.19 -1.46 9.04
C THR A 677 2.49 0.01 9.38
N ALA A 678 3.33 0.68 8.60
CA ALA A 678 3.69 2.08 8.82
C ALA A 678 2.46 3.04 8.77
N ALA A 679 1.54 2.82 7.83
CA ALA A 679 0.32 3.63 7.74
C ALA A 679 -0.64 3.36 8.91
N TRP A 680 -0.73 2.11 9.38
CA TRP A 680 -1.51 1.76 10.56
C TRP A 680 -0.94 2.45 11.82
N VAL A 681 0.39 2.44 11.96
CA VAL A 681 1.13 3.13 13.02
C VAL A 681 0.85 4.63 12.99
N ASP A 682 0.87 5.25 11.81
CA ASP A 682 0.64 6.69 11.66
C ASP A 682 -0.77 7.10 12.11
N VAL A 683 -1.80 6.29 11.79
CA VAL A 683 -3.16 6.51 12.31
C VAL A 683 -3.18 6.50 13.84
N MET A 684 -2.56 5.49 14.47
CA MET A 684 -2.56 5.38 15.94
C MET A 684 -1.82 6.54 16.59
N ARG A 685 -0.66 6.93 16.07
CA ARG A 685 0.11 8.07 16.58
C ARG A 685 -0.68 9.36 16.49
N ASN A 686 -1.33 9.64 15.36
CA ASN A 686 -2.16 10.83 15.19
C ASN A 686 -3.40 10.82 16.10
N ALA A 687 -4.07 9.67 16.25
CA ALA A 687 -5.20 9.53 17.16
C ALA A 687 -4.78 9.84 18.61
N HIS A 688 -3.69 9.25 19.08
CA HIS A 688 -3.17 9.47 20.43
C HIS A 688 -2.76 10.92 20.69
N ALA A 689 -2.07 11.54 19.73
CA ALA A 689 -1.68 12.95 19.80
C ALA A 689 -2.90 13.90 19.87
N LEU A 690 -4.01 13.55 19.20
CA LEU A 690 -5.28 14.27 19.25
C LEU A 690 -6.11 13.95 20.50
N GLY A 691 -5.66 13.06 21.36
CA GLY A 691 -6.40 12.64 22.56
C GLY A 691 -7.59 11.76 22.25
N ILE A 692 -7.48 10.93 21.22
CA ILE A 692 -8.44 9.89 20.86
C ILE A 692 -7.83 8.54 21.28
N PRO A 693 -8.32 7.89 22.35
CA PRO A 693 -7.85 6.56 22.73
C PRO A 693 -8.19 5.51 21.68
N SER A 694 -7.45 4.40 21.69
CA SER A 694 -7.69 3.31 20.75
C SER A 694 -7.54 1.93 21.39
N THR A 695 -8.14 0.92 20.78
CA THR A 695 -7.82 -0.48 21.11
C THR A 695 -6.68 -0.97 20.22
N SER A 696 -6.15 -2.16 20.50
CA SER A 696 -5.15 -2.84 19.66
C SER A 696 -5.57 -4.29 19.44
N THR A 697 -5.36 -4.85 18.25
CA THR A 697 -5.81 -6.21 17.92
C THR A 697 -4.74 -6.99 17.19
N MET A 698 -4.75 -8.33 17.34
CA MET A 698 -3.90 -9.22 16.55
C MET A 698 -4.71 -10.44 16.08
N MET A 699 -4.94 -10.58 14.78
CA MET A 699 -5.48 -11.81 14.22
C MET A 699 -4.36 -12.82 14.03
N PHE A 700 -4.48 -14.02 14.60
CA PHE A 700 -3.41 -15.01 14.62
C PHE A 700 -3.91 -16.42 14.32
N GLY A 701 -3.02 -17.32 13.89
CA GLY A 701 -3.37 -18.70 13.57
C GLY A 701 -3.72 -18.97 12.10
N HIS A 702 -3.38 -18.06 11.20
CA HIS A 702 -3.44 -18.22 9.74
C HIS A 702 -2.05 -18.58 9.18
N VAL A 703 -1.53 -17.82 8.22
CA VAL A 703 -0.20 -17.97 7.60
C VAL A 703 0.96 -17.50 8.50
N ASP A 704 0.66 -16.81 9.59
CA ASP A 704 1.60 -16.25 10.56
C ASP A 704 2.36 -17.32 11.35
N GLN A 705 3.37 -16.86 12.10
CA GLN A 705 4.34 -17.66 12.84
C GLN A 705 4.71 -16.95 14.14
N PRO A 706 5.30 -17.65 15.13
CA PRO A 706 5.70 -17.06 16.41
C PRO A 706 6.50 -15.76 16.36
N HIS A 707 7.45 -15.61 15.43
CA HIS A 707 8.22 -14.37 15.30
C HIS A 707 7.35 -13.19 14.86
N HIS A 708 6.34 -13.43 14.01
CA HIS A 708 5.36 -12.39 13.65
C HIS A 708 4.54 -11.95 14.86
N TRP A 709 4.20 -12.86 15.78
CA TRP A 709 3.49 -12.52 17.02
C TRP A 709 4.38 -11.70 17.96
N ALA A 710 5.64 -12.13 18.13
CA ALA A 710 6.62 -11.42 18.94
C ALA A 710 6.83 -9.99 18.42
N GLY A 711 7.10 -9.82 17.12
CA GLY A 711 7.27 -8.51 16.49
C GLY A 711 6.03 -7.62 16.62
N HIS A 712 4.83 -8.18 16.43
CA HIS A 712 3.57 -7.44 16.61
C HIS A 712 3.42 -6.90 18.03
N LEU A 713 3.60 -7.74 19.06
CA LEU A 713 3.47 -7.34 20.47
C LEU A 713 4.50 -6.26 20.85
N HIS A 714 5.73 -6.38 20.35
CA HIS A 714 6.78 -5.39 20.61
C HIS A 714 6.53 -4.06 19.90
N LEU A 715 5.99 -4.09 18.68
CA LEU A 715 5.56 -2.88 17.99
C LEU A 715 4.46 -2.15 18.77
N LEU A 716 3.43 -2.85 19.24
CA LEU A 716 2.37 -2.24 20.07
C LEU A 716 2.94 -1.64 21.37
N ARG A 717 3.84 -2.36 22.03
CA ARG A 717 4.54 -1.86 23.22
C ARG A 717 5.32 -0.59 22.91
N GLN A 718 6.09 -0.58 21.83
CA GLN A 718 6.90 0.56 21.42
C GLN A 718 6.03 1.79 21.14
N LEU A 719 4.90 1.63 20.44
CA LEU A 719 3.97 2.73 20.19
C LEU A 719 3.40 3.33 21.47
N GLN A 720 3.09 2.49 22.47
CA GLN A 720 2.60 2.94 23.76
C GLN A 720 3.68 3.73 24.52
N VAL A 721 4.93 3.24 24.50
CA VAL A 721 6.10 3.91 25.08
C VAL A 721 6.34 5.25 24.41
N ASP A 722 6.40 5.28 23.07
CA ASP A 722 6.57 6.50 22.26
C ASP A 722 5.48 7.53 22.62
N SER A 723 4.21 7.09 22.71
CA SER A 723 3.08 7.96 23.00
C SER A 723 3.18 8.58 24.40
N ARG A 724 3.57 7.78 25.40
CA ARG A 724 3.82 8.26 26.77
C ARG A 724 4.98 9.25 26.82
N GLU A 725 6.11 8.95 26.17
CA GLU A 725 7.31 9.79 26.16
C GLU A 725 7.08 11.12 25.43
N ALA A 726 6.27 11.09 24.37
CA ALA A 726 5.80 12.29 23.68
C ALA A 726 4.81 13.13 24.51
N GLY A 727 4.32 12.62 25.66
CA GLY A 727 3.34 13.29 26.49
C GLY A 727 1.94 13.33 25.86
N ASN A 728 1.62 12.39 24.98
CA ASN A 728 0.32 12.36 24.31
C ASN A 728 -0.83 12.12 25.31
N PRO A 729 -1.99 12.77 25.09
CA PRO A 729 -3.13 12.69 26.02
C PRO A 729 -3.88 11.35 25.98
N ALA A 730 -3.71 10.55 24.94
CA ALA A 730 -4.37 9.26 24.78
C ALA A 730 -3.38 8.14 24.43
N ARG A 731 -3.84 6.89 24.58
CA ARG A 731 -3.03 5.68 24.45
C ARG A 731 -3.93 4.47 24.16
N PHE A 732 -3.31 3.29 23.95
CA PHE A 732 -4.06 2.05 23.85
C PHE A 732 -4.77 1.72 25.17
N THR A 733 -6.04 1.34 25.09
CA THR A 733 -6.87 0.93 26.24
C THR A 733 -6.76 -0.56 26.52
N GLU A 734 -6.69 -1.39 25.47
CA GLU A 734 -6.54 -2.84 25.56
C GLU A 734 -5.85 -3.47 24.35
N PHE A 735 -5.43 -4.72 24.54
CA PHE A 735 -5.02 -5.64 23.49
C PHE A 735 -6.01 -6.80 23.36
N VAL A 736 -6.43 -7.08 22.12
CA VAL A 736 -7.43 -8.10 21.78
C VAL A 736 -6.83 -9.12 20.80
N PRO A 737 -6.37 -10.28 21.27
CA PRO A 737 -6.03 -11.40 20.40
C PRO A 737 -7.28 -12.00 19.76
N LEU A 738 -7.25 -12.20 18.44
CA LEU A 738 -8.36 -12.69 17.64
C LEU A 738 -7.96 -13.99 16.93
N PRO A 739 -8.36 -15.17 17.44
CA PRO A 739 -8.15 -16.44 16.75
C PRO A 739 -8.75 -16.41 15.34
N PHE A 740 -7.99 -16.83 14.33
CA PHE A 740 -8.45 -16.89 12.95
C PHE A 740 -9.57 -17.93 12.77
N VAL A 741 -10.76 -17.46 12.35
CA VAL A 741 -11.90 -18.30 11.98
C VAL A 741 -11.78 -18.60 10.49
N HIS A 742 -11.45 -19.85 10.14
CA HIS A 742 -10.95 -20.20 8.82
C HIS A 742 -12.02 -20.68 7.83
N ALA A 743 -13.15 -21.20 8.32
CA ALA A 743 -14.03 -22.11 7.57
C ALA A 743 -14.54 -21.54 6.24
N GLN A 744 -14.87 -20.25 6.20
CA GLN A 744 -15.37 -19.58 4.99
C GLN A 744 -14.35 -18.59 4.39
N SER A 745 -13.10 -18.63 4.83
CA SER A 745 -12.08 -17.68 4.36
C SER A 745 -11.47 -18.15 3.03
N PRO A 746 -11.41 -17.28 1.98
CA PRO A 746 -10.82 -17.64 0.69
C PRO A 746 -9.39 -18.22 0.79
N ILE A 747 -8.56 -17.69 1.68
CA ILE A 747 -7.17 -18.12 1.86
C ILE A 747 -7.04 -19.54 2.44
N TYR A 748 -7.98 -19.96 3.28
CA TYR A 748 -8.04 -21.33 3.79
C TYR A 748 -8.58 -22.28 2.72
N LEU A 749 -9.64 -21.89 2.01
CA LEU A 749 -10.21 -22.66 0.90
C LEU A 749 -9.19 -22.86 -0.24
N ALA A 750 -8.29 -21.91 -0.45
CA ALA A 750 -7.16 -22.03 -1.38
C ALA A 750 -6.01 -22.92 -0.88
N GLY A 751 -6.09 -23.46 0.35
CA GLY A 751 -5.05 -24.32 0.94
C GLY A 751 -3.78 -23.60 1.40
N VAL A 752 -3.81 -22.26 1.51
CA VAL A 752 -2.64 -21.44 1.87
C VAL A 752 -2.54 -21.24 3.39
N ALA A 753 -3.67 -21.04 4.07
CA ALA A 753 -3.71 -20.78 5.52
C ALA A 753 -3.93 -22.04 6.37
N ARG A 754 -3.53 -21.97 7.65
CA ARG A 754 -3.85 -22.98 8.67
C ARG A 754 -5.34 -22.99 9.03
N PRO A 755 -5.88 -24.10 9.56
CA PRO A 755 -7.23 -24.17 10.10
C PRO A 755 -7.31 -23.49 11.49
N GLY A 756 -6.92 -22.22 11.57
CA GLY A 756 -6.88 -21.48 12.82
C GLY A 756 -5.72 -21.88 13.75
N PRO A 757 -5.58 -21.19 14.90
CA PRO A 757 -4.54 -21.49 15.89
C PRO A 757 -4.87 -22.78 16.66
N SER A 758 -3.82 -23.46 17.12
CA SER A 758 -3.99 -24.54 18.11
C SER A 758 -4.46 -23.97 19.47
N TRP A 759 -4.90 -24.84 20.38
CA TRP A 759 -5.19 -24.39 21.74
C TRP A 759 -3.95 -23.87 22.46
N GLU A 760 -2.80 -24.55 22.30
CA GLU A 760 -1.53 -24.08 22.84
C GLU A 760 -1.11 -22.73 22.25
N ASP A 761 -1.28 -22.51 20.94
CA ASP A 761 -1.04 -21.20 20.30
C ASP A 761 -1.88 -20.11 20.97
N THR A 762 -3.14 -20.43 21.28
CA THR A 762 -4.07 -19.50 21.94
C THR A 762 -3.62 -19.14 23.35
N LEU A 763 -3.25 -20.14 24.17
CA LEU A 763 -2.71 -19.92 25.52
C LEU A 763 -1.43 -19.08 25.47
N LYS A 764 -0.49 -19.44 24.58
CA LYS A 764 0.78 -18.74 24.40
C LYS A 764 0.58 -17.27 24.03
N VAL A 765 -0.26 -16.98 23.04
CA VAL A 765 -0.50 -15.60 22.59
C VAL A 765 -1.06 -14.73 23.71
N HIS A 766 -2.04 -15.21 24.48
CA HIS A 766 -2.60 -14.42 25.58
C HIS A 766 -1.62 -14.24 26.73
N ALA A 767 -0.97 -15.33 27.17
CA ALA A 767 -0.04 -15.31 28.30
C ALA A 767 1.20 -14.46 27.98
N ILE A 768 1.80 -14.63 26.81
CA ILE A 768 3.00 -13.88 26.41
C ILE A 768 2.64 -12.41 26.12
N ALA A 769 1.45 -12.11 25.58
CA ALA A 769 0.99 -10.72 25.46
C ALA A 769 0.92 -10.02 26.82
N ARG A 770 0.40 -10.69 27.86
CA ARG A 770 0.43 -10.17 29.24
C ARG A 770 1.85 -9.87 29.71
N LEU A 771 2.80 -10.78 29.49
CA LEU A 771 4.18 -10.62 29.93
C LEU A 771 4.93 -9.51 29.17
N VAL A 772 4.70 -9.37 27.86
CA VAL A 772 5.36 -8.37 27.01
C VAL A 772 4.74 -6.99 27.20
N LEU A 773 3.41 -6.89 27.27
CA LEU A 773 2.69 -5.61 27.32
C LEU A 773 2.55 -5.02 28.72
N GLN A 774 2.95 -5.74 29.77
CA GLN A 774 2.86 -5.28 31.15
C GLN A 774 3.44 -3.87 31.33
N GLY A 775 2.74 -3.01 32.08
CA GLY A 775 3.18 -1.62 32.28
C GLY A 775 2.69 -0.65 31.21
N GLU A 776 2.38 -1.15 30.00
CA GLU A 776 2.06 -0.32 28.84
C GLU A 776 0.60 -0.53 28.41
N ILE A 777 0.18 -1.78 28.19
CA ILE A 777 -1.19 -2.16 27.86
C ILE A 777 -1.62 -3.26 28.83
N ASP A 778 -2.22 -2.85 29.95
CA ASP A 778 -2.53 -3.75 31.05
C ASP A 778 -3.86 -4.52 30.86
N ASN A 779 -4.72 -4.12 29.92
CA ASN A 779 -5.96 -4.84 29.64
C ASN A 779 -5.75 -5.80 28.47
N ILE A 780 -5.89 -7.10 28.75
CA ILE A 780 -5.86 -8.16 27.76
C ILE A 780 -7.27 -8.76 27.72
N GLN A 781 -7.91 -8.64 26.57
CA GLN A 781 -9.28 -9.10 26.32
C GLN A 781 -9.27 -10.44 25.59
N LEU A 782 -10.25 -11.31 25.86
CA LEU A 782 -10.54 -12.49 25.04
C LEU A 782 -11.76 -12.29 24.12
N SER A 783 -11.90 -13.12 23.09
CA SER A 783 -13.08 -13.12 22.20
C SER A 783 -13.90 -14.39 22.39
N TRP A 784 -14.91 -14.35 23.26
CA TRP A 784 -15.78 -15.51 23.54
C TRP A 784 -16.49 -16.01 22.27
N VAL A 785 -16.80 -15.12 21.33
CA VAL A 785 -17.43 -15.48 20.05
C VAL A 785 -16.54 -16.30 19.13
N LYS A 786 -15.22 -16.27 19.34
CA LYS A 786 -14.26 -17.04 18.54
C LYS A 786 -13.76 -18.28 19.28
N LEU A 787 -13.82 -18.26 20.61
CA LEU A 787 -13.24 -19.28 21.47
C LEU A 787 -14.28 -20.27 22.03
N GLY A 788 -15.55 -19.88 22.10
CA GLY A 788 -16.55 -20.59 22.89
C GLY A 788 -16.37 -20.36 24.39
N VAL A 789 -17.40 -20.68 25.18
CA VAL A 789 -17.45 -20.36 26.61
C VAL A 789 -16.42 -21.16 27.42
N GLU A 790 -16.27 -22.45 27.13
CA GLU A 790 -15.42 -23.36 27.91
C GLU A 790 -13.96 -22.89 27.93
N ARG A 791 -13.46 -22.45 26.78
CA ARG A 791 -12.09 -21.95 26.61
C ARG A 791 -11.87 -20.58 27.26
N THR A 792 -12.92 -19.79 27.47
CA THR A 792 -12.77 -18.47 28.11
C THR A 792 -12.36 -18.57 29.57
N THR A 793 -12.86 -19.58 30.29
CA THR A 793 -12.53 -19.81 31.70
C THR A 793 -11.06 -20.11 31.89
N GLU A 794 -10.47 -20.97 31.06
CA GLU A 794 -9.03 -21.30 31.12
C GLU A 794 -8.13 -20.08 30.86
N LEU A 795 -8.52 -19.20 29.93
CA LEU A 795 -7.74 -18.01 29.60
C LEU A 795 -7.70 -16.97 30.73
N LEU A 796 -8.72 -16.94 31.60
CA LEU A 796 -8.73 -16.06 32.78
C LEU A 796 -7.64 -16.44 33.81
N ASP A 797 -7.10 -17.65 33.72
CA ASP A 797 -5.95 -18.12 34.52
C ASP A 797 -4.63 -18.07 33.71
N ALA A 798 -4.65 -17.48 32.51
CA ALA A 798 -3.50 -17.34 31.62
C ALA A 798 -3.20 -15.85 31.29
N GLY A 799 -3.55 -14.93 32.19
CA GLY A 799 -3.20 -13.50 32.10
C GLY A 799 -4.27 -12.58 31.51
N VAL A 800 -5.44 -13.09 31.14
CA VAL A 800 -6.60 -12.31 30.65
C VAL A 800 -7.35 -11.66 31.81
N ASN A 801 -7.87 -10.44 31.59
CA ASN A 801 -8.66 -9.72 32.59
C ASN A 801 -9.95 -9.08 32.06
N ASP A 802 -10.31 -9.37 30.80
CA ASP A 802 -11.48 -8.79 30.16
C ASP A 802 -12.19 -9.80 29.24
N LEU A 803 -13.51 -9.95 29.42
CA LEU A 803 -14.38 -10.82 28.65
C LEU A 803 -14.88 -10.17 27.35
N GLY A 804 -14.66 -8.88 27.16
CA GLY A 804 -15.13 -8.11 26.02
C GLY A 804 -16.60 -7.68 26.13
N GLY A 805 -17.26 -7.60 24.97
CA GLY A 805 -18.58 -7.01 24.83
C GLY A 805 -19.75 -7.99 24.82
N THR A 806 -20.96 -7.49 25.06
CA THR A 806 -22.23 -8.19 24.78
C THR A 806 -22.53 -8.32 23.29
N LEU A 807 -21.93 -7.42 22.48
CA LEU A 807 -21.97 -7.29 21.03
C LEU A 807 -23.35 -7.02 20.40
N MET A 808 -24.42 -7.64 20.92
CA MET A 808 -25.82 -7.62 20.44
C MET A 808 -26.03 -8.09 18.99
N GLU A 809 -25.02 -7.93 18.14
CA GLU A 809 -24.94 -8.27 16.73
C GLU A 809 -23.46 -8.60 16.44
N GLU A 810 -23.15 -9.74 15.82
CA GLU A 810 -21.78 -10.11 15.44
C GLU A 810 -21.80 -10.83 14.08
N THR A 811 -21.91 -10.03 13.02
CA THR A 811 -22.11 -10.54 11.65
C THR A 811 -20.80 -11.03 11.04
N ILE A 812 -19.65 -10.42 11.35
CA ILE A 812 -18.35 -10.75 10.75
C ILE A 812 -17.91 -12.17 11.12
N SER A 813 -17.87 -12.51 12.41
CA SER A 813 -17.42 -13.84 12.86
C SER A 813 -18.41 -14.94 12.47
N ARG A 814 -19.71 -14.65 12.46
CA ARG A 814 -20.75 -15.56 11.96
C ARG A 814 -20.55 -15.88 10.47
N MET A 815 -20.36 -14.86 9.63
CA MET A 815 -20.10 -15.06 8.20
C MET A 815 -18.78 -15.79 7.92
N ALA A 816 -17.78 -15.65 8.79
CA ALA A 816 -16.55 -16.43 8.72
C ALA A 816 -16.72 -17.92 9.12
N GLY A 817 -17.85 -18.27 9.75
CA GLY A 817 -18.20 -19.63 10.16
C GLY A 817 -18.08 -19.91 11.67
N SER A 818 -18.21 -18.89 12.54
CA SER A 818 -18.32 -19.12 13.98
C SER A 818 -19.75 -19.51 14.40
N ASP A 819 -19.85 -20.55 15.22
CA ASP A 819 -21.12 -21.08 15.77
C ASP A 819 -21.37 -20.70 17.25
N HIS A 820 -20.53 -19.83 17.84
CA HIS A 820 -20.57 -19.53 19.29
C HIS A 820 -21.58 -18.43 19.70
N GLY A 821 -22.49 -18.06 18.79
CA GLY A 821 -23.55 -17.07 19.01
C GLY A 821 -23.18 -15.66 18.55
N VAL A 822 -24.16 -14.73 18.59
CA VAL A 822 -23.99 -13.32 18.15
C VAL A 822 -24.25 -12.30 19.25
N ARG A 823 -24.66 -12.77 20.44
CA ARG A 823 -24.98 -11.95 21.61
C ARG A 823 -24.80 -12.74 22.90
N LYS A 824 -24.36 -12.05 23.96
CA LYS A 824 -24.44 -12.51 25.36
C LYS A 824 -25.09 -11.43 26.19
N ASP A 825 -25.93 -11.83 27.15
CA ASP A 825 -26.47 -10.89 28.12
C ASP A 825 -25.46 -10.70 29.27
N PRO A 826 -25.53 -9.58 30.03
CA PRO A 826 -24.64 -9.36 31.17
C PRO A 826 -24.64 -10.50 32.20
N GLU A 827 -25.77 -11.20 32.37
CA GLU A 827 -25.86 -12.36 33.27
C GLU A 827 -25.00 -13.54 32.79
N ASP A 828 -24.89 -13.77 31.48
CA ASP A 828 -24.03 -14.81 30.92
C ASP A 828 -22.55 -14.53 31.22
N LEU A 829 -22.11 -13.29 31.00
CA LEU A 829 -20.72 -12.88 31.25
C LEU A 829 -20.37 -12.99 32.74
N ARG A 830 -21.33 -12.68 33.63
CA ARG A 830 -21.17 -12.91 35.06
C ARG A 830 -21.05 -14.41 35.40
N ALA A 831 -21.83 -15.27 34.75
CA ALA A 831 -21.75 -16.71 34.95
C ALA A 831 -20.40 -17.28 34.50
N ILE A 832 -19.84 -16.79 33.38
CA ILE A 832 -18.50 -17.18 32.89
C ILE A 832 -17.42 -16.83 33.92
N ALA A 833 -17.40 -15.58 34.40
CA ALA A 833 -16.44 -15.15 35.41
C ALA A 833 -16.59 -15.92 36.74
N ALA A 834 -17.84 -16.19 37.15
CA ALA A 834 -18.12 -16.99 38.35
C ALA A 834 -17.63 -18.43 38.22
N ALA A 835 -17.74 -19.05 37.03
CA ALA A 835 -17.19 -20.38 36.76
C ALA A 835 -15.66 -20.40 36.85
N ALA A 836 -14.99 -19.28 36.53
CA ALA A 836 -13.55 -19.09 36.72
C ALA A 836 -13.17 -18.68 38.16
N GLY A 837 -14.14 -18.54 39.07
CA GLY A 837 -13.90 -18.08 40.43
C GLY A 837 -13.42 -16.63 40.53
N ARG A 838 -13.67 -15.78 39.52
CA ARG A 838 -13.22 -14.39 39.48
C ARG A 838 -14.38 -13.40 39.73
N PRO A 839 -14.18 -12.33 40.52
CA PRO A 839 -15.15 -11.25 40.61
C PRO A 839 -15.26 -10.52 39.26
N VAL A 840 -16.45 -10.00 38.95
CA VAL A 840 -16.76 -9.39 37.65
C VAL A 840 -17.35 -8.00 37.81
N ALA A 841 -16.96 -7.06 36.96
CA ALA A 841 -17.47 -5.68 36.95
C ALA A 841 -17.76 -5.21 35.53
N GLU A 842 -18.83 -4.43 35.38
CA GLU A 842 -19.10 -3.70 34.15
C GLU A 842 -18.15 -2.49 34.05
N ARG A 843 -17.60 -2.25 32.86
CA ARG A 843 -16.74 -1.10 32.55
C ARG A 843 -17.34 -0.25 31.43
N SER A 844 -16.94 1.02 31.37
CA SER A 844 -16.99 1.82 30.14
C SER A 844 -15.87 1.43 29.17
N THR A 845 -15.92 1.96 27.95
CA THR A 845 -14.90 1.78 26.90
C THR A 845 -13.52 2.27 27.35
N ASP A 846 -13.45 3.32 28.17
CA ASP A 846 -12.20 3.84 28.74
C ASP A 846 -11.77 3.15 30.05
N TYR A 847 -12.31 1.95 30.33
CA TYR A 847 -11.97 1.10 31.48
C TYR A 847 -12.31 1.67 32.87
N ARG A 848 -13.22 2.65 32.96
CA ARG A 848 -13.77 3.05 34.26
C ARG A 848 -14.83 2.05 34.70
N ARG A 849 -14.72 1.58 35.94
CA ARG A 849 -15.73 0.68 36.54
C ARG A 849 -17.03 1.44 36.74
N LYS A 850 -18.15 0.83 36.36
CA LYS A 850 -19.47 1.35 36.67
C LYS A 850 -19.90 0.94 38.07
N GLU A 851 -20.58 1.86 38.74
CA GLU A 851 -21.37 1.52 39.93
C GLU A 851 -22.46 0.50 39.55
N PRO A 852 -22.80 -0.48 40.40
CA PRO A 852 -23.84 -1.46 40.10
C PRO A 852 -25.21 -0.78 39.94
N ALA A 853 -25.57 -0.41 38.72
CA ALA A 853 -26.93 0.02 38.40
C ALA A 853 -27.77 -1.23 38.12
N GLY A 854 -28.89 -1.40 38.81
CA GLY A 854 -29.84 -2.47 38.53
C GLY A 854 -30.23 -2.46 37.04
N ILE A 855 -30.27 -3.64 36.43
CA ILE A 855 -30.69 -3.85 35.03
C ILE A 855 -32.02 -3.12 34.80
N ARG A 856 -32.04 -2.13 33.90
CA ARG A 856 -33.22 -1.26 33.75
C ARG A 856 -34.40 -1.93 33.05
N TYR A 857 -34.22 -2.95 32.20
CA TYR A 857 -35.34 -3.67 31.58
C TYR A 857 -34.99 -5.13 31.18
N ARG A 858 -35.97 -6.03 31.33
CA ARG A 858 -36.01 -7.36 30.69
C ARG A 858 -36.85 -7.24 29.42
N ILE A 859 -36.28 -7.47 28.25
CA ILE A 859 -37.06 -7.63 27.01
C ILE A 859 -37.63 -9.06 27.00
N SER A 860 -38.89 -9.20 26.60
CA SER A 860 -39.62 -10.47 26.52
C SER A 860 -39.00 -11.39 25.46
N PRO A 861 -38.96 -12.72 25.63
CA PRO A 861 -38.35 -13.66 24.69
C PRO A 861 -38.97 -13.69 23.27
N ASP A 862 -40.08 -12.98 23.05
CA ASP A 862 -40.87 -13.02 21.81
C ASP A 862 -40.44 -11.99 20.75
N ALA A 863 -39.23 -11.42 20.86
CA ALA A 863 -38.62 -10.60 19.80
C ALA A 863 -37.36 -11.31 19.29
N ALA A 864 -37.57 -12.33 18.46
CA ALA A 864 -36.58 -13.05 17.66
C ALA A 864 -37.26 -13.59 16.39
#